data_AF-A0A4R5M0B6-F1
#
_entry.id   AF-A0A4R5M0B6-F1
#
_cell.length_a   1.000
_cell.length_b   1.000
_cell.length_c   1.000
_cell.angle_alpha   90.00
_cell.angle_beta   90.00
_cell.angle_gamma   90.00
#
_symmetry.space_group_name_H-M   'P 1'
#
loop_
_entity.id
_entity.type
_entity.pdbx_description
1 polymer ?
#
loop_
_entity_poly.entity_id
_entity_poly.type
_entity_poly.pdbx_seq_one_letter_code
_entity_poly.pdbx_strand_id
1 'polypeptide(L)'
;MNPFTIAPIGTCRIHTPLRRGAGRYPIRPALARNYGYVHTSSEALQQLQFMLGEKDIPADVRTLTFRPILPENLDANSWTGAEFYLVEISSRKLFSVDDHPIQMNYMMRHFGDFFADKKRSRMFMSMATPGRLDERRQWLEQDFAFQRLSPVDRDLLARILRRDLKDAEIMAEMEQIADLVGRDKLAFVTHVNADMPDSMPVVQRRALINAVRTIAKRMNVPCYDPSLLMRKLGQANALENGGLDLAHYTDLFSDQLCEAWYTEFVVPRVDASDIPSPQKVDSLQHEDTAESLEAAWNAGRVLEVSQRLRGILRHGEGSRQHRLLLGRVQYELGDYEQAAVQFESLGTEPELDEKANLLLTHCYFETGRYEQAARLAAALIADEREAPVVLRICAESAGKLGDTPTALATWKRLFRVSTDTADTSVAATAVIGLLDASGDAEGAVQWANEVRETLPTHAPSFSALWDRALAASDREALLELARELVDMCEADVLAVAQRTAERGFALPAALLSATQGLTRSKGKAAVDWIASCATAWLDEGTAALAAGDLMQAADKIQARAQLSPNGNALIRAKRQLERQMRQDARTALIARDYERAAVVIAIASQTLTTFPELVSFRIRVAEALDDIRTALVYLRDPSTFDDIADSAWIKLARMAVRSGYYGEAIDAYARVLNSPSSDPAARIEAKRQILGLRSRAIRLARDAHRAGDHERAWALLERLQQLDPDNKEVSQEKKRVLTGLHVKVKSLDATSDADRLSLGETILRLAPEDAIGLKAAATGAMRTHRFDQALKYWQALRPRAASPELIDGNIQKCRIFIDRAKRKKAA
;
A
#
# COMPACT_ATOMS: atom_id res chain seq x y z
N MET A 1 41.01 -13.56 27.27
CA MET A 1 41.31 -13.44 25.84
C MET A 1 40.59 -12.20 25.32
N ASN A 2 41.27 -11.28 24.64
CA ASN A 2 40.59 -10.12 24.07
C ASN A 2 39.91 -10.56 22.76
N PRO A 3 38.61 -10.30 22.59
CA PRO A 3 37.89 -10.71 21.39
C PRO A 3 38.34 -9.89 20.17
N PHE A 4 38.50 -10.56 19.03
CA PHE A 4 38.90 -9.94 17.77
C PHE A 4 37.82 -8.98 17.27
N THR A 5 38.20 -7.73 17.03
CA THR A 5 37.26 -6.64 16.75
C THR A 5 36.97 -6.51 15.25
N ILE A 6 35.68 -6.55 14.88
CA ILE A 6 35.23 -6.42 13.49
C ILE A 6 34.28 -5.23 13.38
N ALA A 7 34.56 -4.29 12.47
CA ALA A 7 33.67 -3.17 12.14
C ALA A 7 32.79 -3.53 10.92
N PRO A 8 31.48 -3.84 11.12
CA PRO A 8 30.55 -3.96 10.02
C PRO A 8 30.10 -2.59 9.49
N ILE A 9 30.26 -2.37 8.18
CA ILE A 9 29.78 -1.19 7.45
C ILE A 9 28.84 -1.70 6.36
N GLY A 10 27.53 -1.70 6.60
CA GLY A 10 26.59 -2.33 5.69
C GLY A 10 25.17 -2.39 6.24
N THR A 11 24.44 -3.43 5.87
CA THR A 11 23.05 -3.65 6.33
C THR A 11 22.95 -4.77 7.37
N CYS A 12 21.73 -5.05 7.84
CA CYS A 12 21.45 -6.19 8.74
C CYS A 12 22.09 -7.52 8.25
N ARG A 13 22.28 -7.68 6.94
CA ARG A 13 22.89 -8.86 6.31
C ARG A 13 24.33 -9.16 6.73
N ILE A 14 25.07 -8.18 7.25
CA ILE A 14 26.38 -8.39 7.87
C ILE A 14 26.38 -8.15 9.38
N HIS A 15 25.53 -7.26 9.88
CA HIS A 15 25.44 -6.96 11.31
C HIS A 15 24.83 -8.13 12.09
N THR A 16 23.72 -8.71 11.62
CA THR A 16 23.00 -9.80 12.30
C THR A 16 23.86 -11.06 12.43
N PRO A 17 24.54 -11.58 11.37
CA PRO A 17 25.45 -12.71 11.53
C PRO A 17 26.55 -12.48 12.56
N LEU A 18 27.21 -11.31 12.55
CA LEU A 18 28.29 -11.00 13.50
C LEU A 18 27.78 -10.89 14.94
N ARG A 19 26.62 -10.26 15.15
CA ARG A 19 25.98 -10.15 16.47
C ARG A 19 25.64 -11.54 17.04
N ARG A 20 25.07 -12.42 16.20
CA ARG A 20 24.74 -13.80 16.59
C ARG A 20 25.98 -14.64 16.86
N GLY A 21 27.01 -14.48 16.04
CA GLY A 21 28.27 -15.20 16.17
C GLY A 21 29.14 -14.77 17.35
N ALA A 22 29.00 -13.56 17.87
CA ALA A 22 29.76 -13.08 19.04
C ALA A 22 29.55 -13.94 20.31
N GLY A 23 28.44 -14.69 20.40
CA GLY A 23 28.21 -15.66 21.47
C GLY A 23 28.88 -17.02 21.26
N ARG A 24 29.37 -17.31 20.04
CA ARG A 24 29.94 -18.62 19.63
C ARG A 24 31.42 -18.53 19.26
N TYR A 25 31.87 -17.38 18.78
CA TYR A 25 33.24 -17.11 18.33
C TYR A 25 33.85 -15.96 19.14
N PRO A 26 35.18 -15.93 19.35
CA PRO A 26 35.87 -14.87 20.08
C PRO A 26 36.00 -13.57 19.26
N ILE A 27 34.86 -13.05 18.77
CA ILE A 27 34.76 -11.82 17.98
C ILE A 27 33.90 -10.79 18.70
N ARG A 28 34.16 -9.50 18.46
CA ARG A 28 33.36 -8.39 18.98
C ARG A 28 33.07 -7.37 17.88
N PRO A 29 31.78 -7.09 17.57
CA PRO A 29 31.44 -6.01 16.67
C PRO A 29 31.86 -4.64 17.23
N ALA A 30 32.62 -3.86 16.46
CA ALA A 30 33.02 -2.49 16.78
C ALA A 30 32.03 -1.51 16.12
N LEU A 31 31.17 -0.89 16.92
CA LEU A 31 30.05 -0.05 16.46
C LEU A 31 30.15 1.42 16.89
N ALA A 32 31.26 1.82 17.52
CA ALA A 32 31.45 3.23 17.92
C ALA A 32 31.37 4.16 16.69
N ARG A 33 30.62 5.26 16.81
CA ARG A 33 30.31 6.21 15.72
C ARG A 33 29.62 5.61 14.47
N ASN A 34 29.17 4.36 14.50
CA ASN A 34 28.34 3.81 13.42
C ASN A 34 26.93 4.41 13.54
N TYR A 35 26.51 5.23 12.57
CA TYR A 35 25.23 5.93 12.62
C TYR A 35 24.05 5.14 12.04
N GLY A 36 24.26 4.00 11.39
CA GLY A 36 23.17 3.30 10.73
C GLY A 36 23.54 2.29 9.65
N TYR A 37 22.52 1.79 8.94
CA TYR A 37 22.74 0.88 7.81
C TYR A 37 23.05 1.65 6.54
N VAL A 38 23.90 1.06 5.70
CA VAL A 38 24.34 1.62 4.41
C VAL A 38 24.22 0.59 3.29
N HIS A 39 23.89 1.05 2.09
CA HIS A 39 23.59 0.20 0.93
C HIS A 39 24.57 0.38 -0.22
N THR A 40 25.01 1.61 -0.47
CA THR A 40 25.89 1.98 -1.58
C THR A 40 27.33 2.15 -1.13
N SER A 41 28.28 2.11 -2.06
CA SER A 41 29.69 2.42 -1.78
C SER A 41 29.87 3.86 -1.28
N SER A 42 29.08 4.83 -1.80
CA SER A 42 29.10 6.21 -1.32
C SER A 42 28.64 6.35 0.13
N GLU A 43 27.55 5.65 0.51
CA GLU A 43 27.09 5.63 1.91
C GLU A 43 28.11 4.98 2.84
N ALA A 44 28.73 3.87 2.42
CA ALA A 44 29.77 3.18 3.20
C ALA A 44 31.02 4.04 3.41
N LEU A 45 31.47 4.72 2.35
CA LEU A 45 32.59 5.67 2.41
C LEU A 45 32.27 6.84 3.35
N GLN A 46 31.08 7.45 3.24
CA GLN A 46 30.66 8.51 4.15
C GLN A 46 30.62 8.04 5.61
N GLN A 47 30.12 6.83 5.88
CA GLN A 47 30.08 6.29 7.24
C GLN A 47 31.49 6.12 7.83
N LEU A 48 32.42 5.61 7.04
CA LEU A 48 33.83 5.48 7.46
C LEU A 48 34.47 6.84 7.72
N GLN A 49 34.29 7.82 6.83
CA GLN A 49 34.79 9.18 7.02
C GLN A 49 34.21 9.83 8.29
N PHE A 50 32.91 9.62 8.56
CA PHE A 50 32.29 10.09 9.79
C PHE A 50 32.84 9.39 11.04
N MET A 51 33.03 8.07 10.99
CA MET A 51 33.63 7.30 12.08
C MET A 51 35.05 7.75 12.38
N LEU A 52 35.83 8.08 11.35
CA LEU A 52 37.21 8.59 11.48
C LEU A 52 37.28 10.08 11.85
N GLY A 53 36.16 10.80 11.83
CA GLY A 53 36.11 12.25 12.10
C GLY A 53 36.60 13.12 10.93
N GLU A 54 36.69 12.57 9.72
CA GLU A 54 37.10 13.28 8.50
C GLU A 54 35.95 14.05 7.84
N LYS A 55 34.70 13.63 8.10
CA LYS A 55 33.51 14.26 7.51
C LYS A 55 32.39 14.36 8.54
N ASP A 56 31.84 15.57 8.69
CA ASP A 56 30.60 15.81 9.41
C ASP A 56 29.39 15.79 8.47
N ILE A 57 28.23 15.44 9.01
CA ILE A 57 26.96 15.39 8.27
C ILE A 57 26.04 16.49 8.81
N PRO A 58 25.48 17.37 7.95
CA PRO A 58 24.57 18.44 8.35
C PRO A 58 23.33 17.93 9.10
N ALA A 59 22.86 18.70 10.09
CA ALA A 59 21.80 18.27 11.02
C ALA A 59 20.45 17.95 10.33
N ASP A 60 20.09 18.69 9.29
CA ASP A 60 18.89 18.43 8.47
C ASP A 60 19.00 17.13 7.66
N VAL A 61 20.20 16.83 7.14
CA VAL A 61 20.50 15.61 6.40
C VAL A 61 20.63 14.39 7.33
N ARG A 62 21.03 14.59 8.59
CA ARG A 62 21.10 13.52 9.62
C ARG A 62 19.78 12.77 9.71
N THR A 63 18.64 13.46 9.62
CA THR A 63 17.29 12.85 9.64
C THR A 63 17.09 11.74 8.59
N LEU A 64 17.81 11.79 7.47
CA LEU A 64 17.70 10.80 6.37
C LEU A 64 18.92 9.87 6.26
N THR A 65 19.91 10.01 7.13
CA THR A 65 21.15 9.21 7.12
C THR A 65 21.33 8.40 8.40
N PHE A 66 20.88 8.94 9.52
CA PHE A 66 21.08 8.39 10.85
C PHE A 66 19.87 7.54 11.21
N ARG A 67 20.09 6.46 11.98
CA ARG A 67 18.97 5.73 12.57
C ARG A 67 18.18 6.69 13.48
N PRO A 68 16.83 6.62 13.49
CA PRO A 68 16.00 7.53 14.28
C PRO A 68 16.31 7.53 15.79
N ILE A 69 16.86 6.43 16.31
CA ILE A 69 17.28 6.30 17.70
C ILE A 69 18.77 6.04 17.69
N LEU A 70 19.53 7.05 18.10
CA LEU A 70 20.96 6.95 18.30
C LEU A 70 21.31 7.18 19.77
N PRO A 71 22.42 6.61 20.25
CA PRO A 71 22.96 6.96 21.55
C PRO A 71 23.24 8.48 21.59
N GLU A 72 22.83 9.15 22.68
CA GLU A 72 23.01 10.61 22.90
C GLU A 72 24.47 11.06 22.72
N ASN A 73 25.43 10.15 22.86
CA ASN A 73 26.87 10.39 22.82
C ASN A 73 27.54 9.92 21.52
N LEU A 74 26.83 9.74 20.40
CA LEU A 74 27.44 9.27 19.15
C LEU A 74 28.63 10.13 18.72
N ASP A 75 28.48 11.46 18.76
CA ASP A 75 29.53 12.42 18.38
C ASP A 75 30.66 12.50 19.42
N ALA A 76 30.37 12.18 20.69
CA ALA A 76 31.34 12.20 21.80
C ALA A 76 32.20 10.93 21.90
N ASN A 77 31.78 9.82 21.28
CA ASN A 77 32.55 8.60 21.24
C ASN A 77 33.78 8.76 20.32
N SER A 78 34.97 8.44 20.83
CA SER A 78 36.18 8.36 20.01
C SER A 78 36.23 7.00 19.29
N TRP A 79 36.43 7.02 17.97
CA TRP A 79 36.71 5.80 17.21
C TRP A 79 38.16 5.37 17.40
N THR A 80 38.39 4.15 17.90
CA THR A 80 39.73 3.61 18.19
C THR A 80 40.27 2.69 17.10
N GLY A 81 39.55 2.53 15.98
CA GLY A 81 39.86 1.52 14.97
C GLY A 81 39.32 0.13 15.31
N ALA A 82 39.21 -0.72 14.29
CA ALA A 82 38.95 -2.16 14.44
C ALA A 82 40.09 -2.96 13.81
N GLU A 83 40.25 -4.22 14.25
CA GLU A 83 41.24 -5.13 13.65
C GLU A 83 40.85 -5.56 12.24
N PHE A 84 39.55 -5.58 11.94
CA PHE A 84 39.04 -5.93 10.62
C PHE A 84 37.76 -5.15 10.27
N TYR A 85 37.57 -4.88 8.98
CA TYR A 85 36.45 -4.15 8.41
C TYR A 85 35.73 -5.04 7.41
N LEU A 86 34.43 -5.20 7.62
CA LEU A 86 33.56 -5.94 6.71
C LEU A 86 32.60 -4.93 6.07
N VAL A 87 32.84 -4.62 4.79
CA VAL A 87 32.12 -3.54 4.09
C VAL A 87 31.19 -4.13 3.04
N GLU A 88 29.88 -3.94 3.21
CA GLU A 88 28.88 -4.42 2.27
C GLU A 88 28.56 -3.37 1.20
N ILE A 89 28.53 -3.80 -0.06
CA ILE A 89 28.00 -3.00 -1.18
C ILE A 89 26.83 -3.77 -1.79
N SER A 90 25.63 -3.24 -1.61
CA SER A 90 24.37 -3.97 -1.91
C SER A 90 23.42 -3.25 -2.86
N SER A 91 23.67 -1.98 -3.19
CA SER A 91 22.87 -1.18 -4.12
C SER A 91 23.74 -0.29 -5.00
N ARG A 92 23.21 0.04 -6.20
CA ARG A 92 23.70 1.14 -7.06
C ARG A 92 22.87 2.40 -6.92
N LYS A 93 21.67 2.29 -6.35
CA LYS A 93 20.69 3.37 -6.26
C LYS A 93 21.15 4.35 -5.19
N LEU A 94 21.73 5.46 -5.62
CA LEU A 94 22.18 6.52 -4.75
C LEU A 94 21.09 7.59 -4.62
N PHE A 95 20.77 7.92 -3.37
CA PHE A 95 20.02 9.10 -3.02
C PHE A 95 20.95 10.06 -2.29
N SER A 96 20.78 11.37 -2.51
CA SER A 96 21.64 12.38 -1.88
C SER A 96 20.93 13.70 -1.66
N VAL A 97 21.39 14.45 -0.65
CA VAL A 97 21.05 15.86 -0.43
C VAL A 97 22.36 16.62 -0.35
N ASP A 98 22.56 17.63 -1.20
CA ASP A 98 23.76 18.48 -1.23
C ASP A 98 25.07 17.67 -1.12
N ASP A 99 25.23 16.68 -2.01
CA ASP A 99 26.38 15.77 -2.07
C ASP A 99 26.61 14.85 -0.85
N HIS A 100 25.66 14.77 0.07
CA HIS A 100 25.63 13.79 1.15
C HIS A 100 24.73 12.62 0.76
N PRO A 101 25.29 11.41 0.57
CA PRO A 101 24.49 10.20 0.44
C PRO A 101 23.51 10.05 1.60
N ILE A 102 22.24 9.77 1.29
CA ILE A 102 21.17 9.51 2.25
C ILE A 102 20.65 8.08 2.08
N GLN A 103 20.03 7.54 3.14
CA GLN A 103 19.53 6.18 3.14
C GLN A 103 18.05 6.17 2.70
N MET A 104 17.75 5.38 1.65
CA MET A 104 16.43 5.37 1.02
C MET A 104 15.30 4.93 1.97
N ASN A 105 15.51 3.95 2.85
CA ASN A 105 14.49 3.49 3.78
C ASN A 105 14.16 4.54 4.84
N TYR A 106 15.15 5.30 5.32
CA TYR A 106 14.98 6.39 6.28
C TYR A 106 14.21 7.54 5.62
N MET A 107 14.54 7.87 4.37
CA MET A 107 13.76 8.82 3.57
C MET A 107 12.30 8.37 3.39
N MET A 108 12.08 7.12 2.96
CA MET A 108 10.73 6.61 2.72
C MET A 108 9.91 6.52 4.01
N ARG A 109 10.55 6.29 5.16
CA ARG A 109 9.91 6.28 6.48
C ARG A 109 9.55 7.69 6.93
N HIS A 110 10.51 8.62 6.87
CA HIS A 110 10.33 10.01 7.29
C HIS A 110 9.22 10.71 6.50
N PHE A 111 9.21 10.53 5.18
CA PHE A 111 8.19 11.09 4.28
C PHE A 111 7.06 10.10 3.95
N GLY A 112 6.71 9.21 4.89
CA GLY A 112 5.77 8.11 4.65
C GLY A 112 4.40 8.56 4.12
N ASP A 113 3.84 9.64 4.65
CA ASP A 113 2.55 10.19 4.19
C ASP A 113 2.64 10.81 2.80
N PHE A 114 3.76 11.44 2.46
CA PHE A 114 4.00 11.93 1.12
C PHE A 114 4.14 10.76 0.14
N PHE A 115 4.92 9.72 0.47
CA PHE A 115 5.14 8.60 -0.44
C PHE A 115 4.03 7.52 -0.45
N ALA A 116 2.99 7.67 0.37
CA ALA A 116 1.83 6.76 0.39
C ALA A 116 1.09 6.70 -0.96
N ASP A 117 0.96 7.84 -1.64
CA ASP A 117 0.38 7.89 -2.98
C ASP A 117 1.40 7.41 -4.03
N LYS A 118 1.09 6.27 -4.68
CA LYS A 118 1.97 5.66 -5.69
C LYS A 118 2.18 6.52 -6.93
N LYS A 119 1.18 7.31 -7.36
CA LYS A 119 1.30 8.21 -8.51
C LYS A 119 2.23 9.37 -8.16
N ARG A 120 2.06 9.96 -6.98
CA ARG A 120 2.92 11.02 -6.44
C ARG A 120 4.36 10.55 -6.28
N SER A 121 4.56 9.39 -5.67
CA SER A 121 5.89 8.77 -5.52
C SER A 121 6.60 8.56 -6.85
N ARG A 122 5.90 8.04 -7.86
CA ARG A 122 6.48 7.87 -9.21
C ARG A 122 6.83 9.20 -9.86
N MET A 123 5.94 10.18 -9.76
CA MET A 123 6.17 11.52 -10.30
C MET A 123 7.41 12.17 -9.66
N PHE A 124 7.49 12.16 -8.32
CA PHE A 124 8.64 12.64 -7.57
C PHE A 124 9.95 11.98 -8.02
N MET A 125 9.98 10.65 -8.08
CA MET A 125 11.17 9.89 -8.47
C MET A 125 11.62 10.17 -9.91
N SER A 126 10.70 10.48 -10.82
CA SER A 126 11.01 10.83 -12.21
C SER A 126 11.63 12.22 -12.39
N MET A 127 11.45 13.10 -11.39
CA MET A 127 11.95 14.47 -11.37
C MET A 127 13.10 14.67 -10.38
N ALA A 128 13.44 13.65 -9.58
CA ALA A 128 14.57 13.67 -8.63
C ALA A 128 15.93 13.59 -9.33
N THR A 129 16.14 14.40 -10.36
CA THR A 129 17.37 14.49 -11.15
C THR A 129 17.79 15.96 -11.22
N PRO A 130 19.09 16.27 -11.35
CA PRO A 130 19.57 17.65 -11.29
C PRO A 130 18.89 18.60 -12.29
N GLY A 131 18.58 18.12 -13.50
CA GLY A 131 17.97 18.92 -14.56
C GLY A 131 16.46 19.19 -14.43
N ARG A 132 15.78 18.65 -13.41
CA ARG A 132 14.31 18.78 -13.23
C ARG A 132 13.91 19.28 -11.85
N LEU A 133 14.85 19.84 -11.07
CA LEU A 133 14.57 20.31 -9.71
C LEU A 133 13.57 21.47 -9.66
N ASP A 134 13.68 22.45 -10.57
CA ASP A 134 12.76 23.59 -10.61
C ASP A 134 11.33 23.16 -10.99
N GLU A 135 11.23 22.30 -12.01
CA GLU A 135 9.96 21.68 -12.41
C GLU A 135 9.33 20.91 -11.24
N ARG A 136 10.16 20.13 -10.51
CA ARG A 136 9.71 19.40 -9.32
C ARG A 136 9.19 20.35 -8.25
N ARG A 137 9.89 21.46 -7.98
CA ARG A 137 9.50 22.40 -6.93
C ARG A 137 8.13 23.03 -7.23
N GLN A 138 7.90 23.46 -8.46
CA GLN A 138 6.61 23.99 -8.90
C GLN A 138 5.47 22.97 -8.75
N TRP A 139 5.75 21.70 -9.09
CA TRP A 139 4.77 20.62 -8.90
C TRP A 139 4.50 20.32 -7.42
N LEU A 140 5.55 20.26 -6.58
CA LEU A 140 5.43 20.03 -5.14
C LEU A 140 4.62 21.12 -4.44
N GLU A 141 4.79 22.38 -4.83
CA GLU A 141 4.07 23.52 -4.26
C GLU A 141 2.54 23.43 -4.46
N GLN A 142 2.08 22.66 -5.44
CA GLN A 142 0.66 22.40 -5.71
C GLN A 142 0.13 21.15 -4.99
N ASP A 143 0.99 20.32 -4.41
CA ASP A 143 0.60 19.08 -3.75
C ASP A 143 0.22 19.31 -2.28
N PHE A 144 -0.97 18.84 -1.91
CA PHE A 144 -1.50 19.03 -0.56
C PHE A 144 -0.69 18.30 0.52
N ALA A 145 -0.20 17.08 0.26
CA ALA A 145 0.60 16.37 1.25
C ALA A 145 1.96 17.03 1.46
N PHE A 146 2.55 17.59 0.41
CA PHE A 146 3.74 18.43 0.52
C PHE A 146 3.48 19.69 1.36
N GLN A 147 2.35 20.38 1.14
CA GLN A 147 2.00 21.59 1.89
C GLN A 147 1.82 21.34 3.40
N ARG A 148 1.44 20.12 3.80
CA ARG A 148 1.30 19.70 5.20
C ARG A 148 2.61 19.36 5.91
N LEU A 149 3.71 19.20 5.18
CA LEU A 149 5.02 19.00 5.78
C LEU A 149 5.51 20.28 6.48
N SER A 150 6.37 20.11 7.48
CA SER A 150 7.03 21.26 8.12
C SER A 150 7.86 22.05 7.09
N PRO A 151 8.12 23.35 7.30
CA PRO A 151 8.97 24.12 6.39
C PRO A 151 10.36 23.49 6.16
N VAL A 152 10.94 22.89 7.19
CA VAL A 152 12.22 22.17 7.13
C VAL A 152 12.11 20.93 6.23
N ASP A 153 11.05 20.14 6.43
CA ASP A 153 10.80 18.92 5.66
C ASP A 153 10.48 19.20 4.19
N ARG A 154 9.75 20.30 3.91
CA ARG A 154 9.49 20.76 2.53
C ARG A 154 10.77 21.08 1.79
N ASP A 155 11.68 21.81 2.43
CA ASP A 155 12.98 22.14 1.84
C ASP A 155 13.84 20.89 1.64
N LEU A 156 13.95 20.05 2.67
CA LEU A 156 14.73 18.81 2.64
C LEU A 156 14.24 17.87 1.52
N LEU A 157 12.93 17.61 1.43
CA LEU A 157 12.34 16.75 0.39
C LEU A 157 12.59 17.32 -1.02
N ALA A 158 12.54 18.65 -1.17
CA ALA A 158 12.76 19.32 -2.45
C ALA A 158 14.21 19.30 -2.94
N ARG A 159 15.20 19.02 -2.07
CA ARG A 159 16.62 18.90 -2.42
C ARG A 159 17.08 17.48 -2.80
N ILE A 160 16.29 16.45 -2.49
CA ILE A 160 16.70 15.04 -2.70
C ILE A 160 16.96 14.74 -4.17
N LEU A 161 18.12 14.18 -4.48
CA LEU A 161 18.50 13.70 -5.80
C LEU A 161 18.56 12.17 -5.82
N ARG A 162 18.28 11.58 -6.98
CA ARG A 162 18.38 10.16 -7.26
C ARG A 162 19.21 9.93 -8.51
N ARG A 163 20.16 9.00 -8.43
CA ARG A 163 20.90 8.48 -9.60
C ARG A 163 21.40 7.06 -9.35
N ASP A 164 21.81 6.37 -10.40
CA ASP A 164 22.52 5.10 -10.28
C ASP A 164 24.04 5.33 -10.35
N LEU A 165 24.79 4.67 -9.47
CA LEU A 165 26.24 4.67 -9.47
C LEU A 165 26.79 3.87 -10.67
N LYS A 166 27.79 4.47 -11.33
CA LYS A 166 28.56 3.81 -12.39
C LYS A 166 29.69 2.97 -11.79
N ASP A 167 30.10 1.92 -12.50
CA ASP A 167 31.15 0.99 -12.06
C ASP A 167 32.48 1.70 -11.77
N ALA A 168 32.80 2.78 -12.50
CA ALA A 168 33.99 3.58 -12.26
C ALA A 168 33.92 4.37 -10.94
N GLU A 169 32.73 4.86 -10.55
CA GLU A 169 32.52 5.54 -9.27
C GLU A 169 32.63 4.53 -8.12
N ILE A 170 31.98 3.36 -8.25
CA ILE A 170 32.07 2.27 -7.27
C ILE A 170 33.53 1.87 -7.08
N MET A 171 34.30 1.76 -8.17
CA MET A 171 35.72 1.43 -8.11
C MET A 171 36.53 2.48 -7.34
N ALA A 172 36.37 3.76 -7.67
CA ALA A 172 37.07 4.85 -6.99
C ALA A 172 36.71 4.94 -5.49
N GLU A 173 35.44 4.72 -5.14
CA GLU A 173 34.99 4.72 -3.75
C GLU A 173 35.51 3.49 -2.99
N MET A 174 35.52 2.30 -3.61
CA MET A 174 36.13 1.11 -3.02
C MET A 174 37.63 1.31 -2.77
N GLU A 175 38.35 1.94 -3.70
CA GLU A 175 39.76 2.29 -3.55
C GLU A 175 39.98 3.23 -2.36
N GLN A 176 39.17 4.29 -2.24
CA GLN A 176 39.23 5.20 -1.08
C GLN A 176 38.94 4.49 0.24
N ILE A 177 37.92 3.61 0.28
CA ILE A 177 37.63 2.79 1.47
C ILE A 177 38.85 1.95 1.86
N ALA A 178 39.48 1.30 0.89
CA ALA A 178 40.66 0.47 1.12
C ALA A 178 41.89 1.27 1.60
N ASP A 179 42.05 2.49 1.11
CA ASP A 179 43.12 3.40 1.53
C ASP A 179 42.87 3.95 2.95
N LEU A 180 41.61 4.18 3.34
CA LEU A 180 41.23 4.64 4.69
C LEU A 180 41.47 3.59 5.78
N VAL A 181 41.09 2.33 5.54
CA VAL A 181 41.11 1.29 6.60
C VAL A 181 42.28 0.31 6.49
N GLY A 182 42.97 0.28 5.35
CA GLY A 182 44.04 -0.66 5.04
C GLY A 182 43.54 -1.93 4.35
N ARG A 183 44.21 -2.32 3.25
CA ARG A 183 43.83 -3.47 2.40
C ARG A 183 43.91 -4.81 3.11
N ASP A 184 44.83 -4.96 4.06
CA ASP A 184 45.07 -6.16 4.86
C ASP A 184 43.98 -6.39 5.93
N LYS A 185 43.27 -5.32 6.31
CA LYS A 185 42.20 -5.29 7.31
C LYS A 185 40.80 -5.24 6.71
N LEU A 186 40.65 -5.37 5.40
CA LEU A 186 39.38 -5.15 4.71
C LEU A 186 38.90 -6.40 3.96
N ALA A 187 37.61 -6.69 4.04
CA ALA A 187 36.90 -7.51 3.07
C ALA A 187 35.62 -6.82 2.61
N PHE A 188 35.39 -6.85 1.30
CA PHE A 188 34.10 -6.46 0.73
C PHE A 188 33.11 -7.62 0.76
N VAL A 189 31.84 -7.33 1.00
CA VAL A 189 30.75 -8.31 0.95
C VAL A 189 29.73 -7.86 -0.09
N THR A 190 29.32 -8.78 -0.95
CA THR A 190 28.25 -8.50 -1.91
C THR A 190 26.89 -8.90 -1.38
N HIS A 191 25.83 -8.36 -1.97
CA HIS A 191 24.49 -8.91 -1.78
C HIS A 191 24.44 -10.39 -2.25
N VAL A 192 23.55 -11.20 -1.67
CA VAL A 192 23.20 -12.54 -2.19
C VAL A 192 22.46 -12.47 -3.54
N ASN A 193 22.84 -13.31 -4.51
CA ASN A 193 22.23 -13.44 -5.83
C ASN A 193 21.03 -14.40 -5.80
N ALA A 194 19.97 -13.99 -5.11
CA ALA A 194 18.70 -14.72 -5.02
C ALA A 194 17.88 -14.61 -6.30
N ASP A 195 17.06 -15.63 -6.56
CA ASP A 195 16.13 -15.67 -7.68
C ASP A 195 14.74 -15.20 -7.23
N MET A 196 14.05 -14.49 -8.12
CA MET A 196 12.65 -14.11 -7.95
C MET A 196 11.73 -15.35 -8.02
N PRO A 197 10.43 -15.23 -7.66
CA PRO A 197 9.51 -16.37 -7.67
C PRO A 197 9.40 -17.08 -9.04
N ASP A 198 9.62 -16.36 -10.14
CA ASP A 198 9.68 -16.89 -11.51
C ASP A 198 11.02 -17.57 -11.86
N SER A 199 11.92 -17.76 -10.88
CA SER A 199 13.30 -18.24 -11.02
C SER A 199 14.20 -17.42 -11.92
N MET A 200 13.84 -16.17 -12.19
CA MET A 200 14.74 -15.24 -12.83
C MET A 200 15.54 -14.47 -11.78
N PRO A 201 16.82 -14.21 -12.03
CA PRO A 201 17.62 -13.42 -11.11
C PRO A 201 17.25 -11.95 -11.19
N VAL A 202 17.53 -11.23 -10.09
CA VAL A 202 17.47 -9.76 -10.10
C VAL A 202 18.68 -9.23 -10.89
N VAL A 203 18.45 -8.83 -12.15
CA VAL A 203 19.51 -8.48 -13.11
C VAL A 203 20.46 -7.40 -12.59
N GLN A 204 19.91 -6.29 -12.07
CA GLN A 204 20.72 -5.17 -11.54
C GLN A 204 21.59 -5.61 -10.35
N ARG A 205 21.04 -6.46 -9.47
CA ARG A 205 21.76 -7.01 -8.31
C ARG A 205 22.92 -7.90 -8.77
N ARG A 206 22.67 -8.80 -9.74
CA ARG A 206 23.70 -9.66 -10.32
C ARG A 206 24.83 -8.85 -10.99
N ALA A 207 24.48 -7.78 -11.71
CA ALA A 207 25.46 -6.88 -12.31
C ALA A 207 26.33 -6.19 -11.26
N LEU A 208 25.74 -5.72 -10.15
CA LEU A 208 26.49 -5.15 -9.03
C LEU A 208 27.43 -6.16 -8.37
N ILE A 209 26.95 -7.38 -8.07
CA ILE A 209 27.77 -8.45 -7.48
C ILE A 209 29.00 -8.71 -8.34
N ASN A 210 28.81 -8.83 -9.66
CA ASN A 210 29.91 -9.03 -10.59
C ASN A 210 30.89 -7.84 -10.62
N ALA A 211 30.38 -6.61 -10.57
CA ALA A 211 31.21 -5.40 -10.55
C ALA A 211 32.09 -5.35 -9.29
N VAL A 212 31.49 -5.50 -8.09
CA VAL A 212 32.22 -5.47 -6.81
C VAL A 212 33.28 -6.57 -6.76
N ARG A 213 32.94 -7.80 -7.16
CA ARG A 213 33.91 -8.92 -7.23
C ARG A 213 35.07 -8.63 -8.17
N THR A 214 34.78 -8.04 -9.33
CA THR A 214 35.80 -7.72 -10.34
C THR A 214 36.73 -6.61 -9.84
N ILE A 215 36.17 -5.57 -9.21
CA ILE A 215 36.92 -4.45 -8.64
C ILE A 215 37.80 -4.93 -7.49
N ALA A 216 37.23 -5.64 -6.50
CA ALA A 216 37.98 -6.15 -5.36
C ALA A 216 39.15 -7.06 -5.79
N LYS A 217 38.94 -7.92 -6.79
CA LYS A 217 40.00 -8.74 -7.39
C LYS A 217 41.13 -7.90 -8.01
N ARG A 218 40.82 -6.80 -8.68
CA ARG A 218 41.83 -5.89 -9.27
C ARG A 218 42.65 -5.17 -8.19
N MET A 219 41.99 -4.82 -7.09
CA MET A 219 42.62 -4.14 -5.94
C MET A 219 43.42 -5.09 -5.04
N ASN A 220 43.32 -6.41 -5.26
CA ASN A 220 43.84 -7.45 -4.39
C ASN A 220 43.27 -7.38 -2.95
N VAL A 221 41.98 -7.08 -2.84
CA VAL A 221 41.23 -7.06 -1.57
C VAL A 221 40.23 -8.23 -1.56
N PRO A 222 40.11 -8.99 -0.45
CA PRO A 222 39.13 -10.06 -0.33
C PRO A 222 37.70 -9.61 -0.61
N CYS A 223 36.91 -10.46 -1.25
CA CYS A 223 35.49 -10.23 -1.52
C CYS A 223 34.68 -11.50 -1.25
N TYR A 224 33.76 -11.45 -0.30
CA TYR A 224 32.87 -12.55 0.04
C TYR A 224 31.52 -12.42 -0.70
N ASP A 225 31.14 -13.47 -1.43
CA ASP A 225 29.86 -13.58 -2.12
C ASP A 225 28.98 -14.65 -1.44
N PRO A 226 27.95 -14.25 -0.66
CA PRO A 226 27.07 -15.18 0.07
C PRO A 226 26.30 -16.17 -0.82
N SER A 227 26.28 -15.96 -2.15
CA SER A 227 25.47 -16.75 -3.08
C SER A 227 25.82 -18.23 -3.10
N LEU A 228 27.09 -18.59 -2.89
CA LEU A 228 27.50 -20.00 -2.88
C LEU A 228 26.93 -20.74 -1.67
N LEU A 229 26.99 -20.13 -0.49
CA LEU A 229 26.44 -20.71 0.73
C LEU A 229 24.90 -20.80 0.67
N MET A 230 24.24 -19.75 0.16
CA MET A 230 22.79 -19.78 -0.08
C MET A 230 22.38 -20.94 -1.00
N ARG A 231 23.12 -21.19 -2.07
CA ARG A 231 22.82 -22.30 -3.00
C ARG A 231 23.02 -23.67 -2.35
N LYS A 232 24.01 -23.82 -1.47
CA LYS A 232 24.26 -25.05 -0.72
C LYS A 232 23.13 -25.37 0.27
N LEU A 233 22.64 -24.35 0.98
CA LEU A 233 21.51 -24.48 1.92
C LEU A 233 20.14 -24.58 1.23
N GLY A 234 20.03 -24.00 0.04
CA GLY A 234 18.78 -23.73 -0.65
C GLY A 234 18.17 -22.38 -0.23
N GLN A 235 17.69 -21.60 -1.20
CA GLN A 235 17.14 -20.25 -0.97
C GLN A 235 16.02 -20.22 0.07
N ALA A 236 15.17 -21.25 0.12
CA ALA A 236 14.07 -21.33 1.06
C ALA A 236 14.51 -21.47 2.53
N ASN A 237 15.69 -22.03 2.76
CA ASN A 237 16.29 -22.17 4.09
C ASN A 237 17.21 -20.99 4.41
N ALA A 238 17.68 -20.28 3.37
CA ALA A 238 18.63 -19.18 3.52
C ALA A 238 17.96 -17.81 3.72
N LEU A 239 16.79 -17.60 3.11
CA LEU A 239 16.06 -16.34 3.16
C LEU A 239 14.70 -16.48 3.83
N GLU A 240 14.25 -15.40 4.49
CA GLU A 240 12.97 -15.37 5.20
C GLU A 240 11.76 -15.59 4.25
N ASN A 241 10.59 -15.84 4.84
CA ASN A 241 9.34 -16.14 4.13
C ASN A 241 9.48 -17.30 3.13
N GLY A 242 10.29 -18.31 3.47
CA GLY A 242 10.49 -19.51 2.66
C GLY A 242 11.18 -19.23 1.32
N GLY A 243 12.04 -18.21 1.27
CA GLY A 243 12.79 -17.83 0.07
C GLY A 243 12.17 -16.68 -0.73
N LEU A 244 11.04 -16.12 -0.29
CA LEU A 244 10.35 -15.02 -0.98
C LEU A 244 10.81 -13.64 -0.50
N ASP A 245 11.29 -13.53 0.73
CA ASP A 245 11.93 -12.31 1.19
C ASP A 245 13.36 -12.26 0.64
N LEU A 246 13.60 -11.42 -0.37
CA LEU A 246 14.90 -11.34 -1.02
C LEU A 246 15.89 -10.41 -0.30
N ALA A 247 15.53 -9.89 0.88
CA ALA A 247 16.31 -8.93 1.66
C ALA A 247 16.78 -9.50 3.00
N HIS A 248 15.98 -10.34 3.66
CA HIS A 248 16.29 -10.85 5.01
C HIS A 248 16.77 -12.30 5.02
N TYR A 249 17.79 -12.55 5.85
CA TYR A 249 18.40 -13.88 6.03
C TYR A 249 17.75 -14.61 7.19
N THR A 250 17.66 -15.94 7.09
CA THR A 250 17.27 -16.77 8.22
C THR A 250 18.38 -16.83 9.27
N ASP A 251 18.01 -17.21 10.50
CA ASP A 251 18.97 -17.48 11.59
C ASP A 251 20.02 -18.52 11.17
N LEU A 252 19.57 -19.62 10.56
CA LEU A 252 20.46 -20.69 10.10
C LEU A 252 21.51 -20.18 9.11
N PHE A 253 21.10 -19.35 8.15
CA PHE A 253 22.03 -18.81 7.17
C PHE A 253 22.96 -17.76 7.78
N SER A 254 22.45 -16.93 8.68
CA SER A 254 23.26 -15.97 9.42
C SER A 254 24.34 -16.66 10.25
N ASP A 255 23.98 -17.75 10.92
CA ASP A 255 24.93 -18.54 11.72
C ASP A 255 26.04 -19.13 10.84
N GLN A 256 25.70 -19.71 9.69
CA GLN A 256 26.69 -20.26 8.75
C GLN A 256 27.55 -19.19 8.07
N LEU A 257 27.00 -17.99 7.82
CA LEU A 257 27.78 -16.88 7.30
C LEU A 257 28.83 -16.42 8.30
N CYS A 258 28.48 -16.32 9.58
CA CYS A 258 29.44 -15.95 10.61
C CYS A 258 30.55 -17.00 10.76
N GLU A 259 30.20 -18.30 10.72
CA GLU A 259 31.18 -19.38 10.72
C GLU A 259 32.17 -19.26 9.55
N ALA A 260 31.65 -18.99 8.35
CA ALA A 260 32.47 -18.80 7.16
C ALA A 260 33.41 -17.60 7.30
N TRP A 261 32.90 -16.44 7.75
CA TRP A 261 33.71 -15.24 7.93
C TRP A 261 34.76 -15.38 9.03
N TYR A 262 34.41 -16.04 10.14
CA TYR A 262 35.37 -16.35 11.19
C TYR A 262 36.51 -17.22 10.64
N THR A 263 36.17 -18.29 9.93
CA THR A 263 37.17 -19.22 9.36
C THR A 263 38.04 -18.56 8.29
N GLU A 264 37.45 -17.74 7.43
CA GLU A 264 38.15 -17.16 6.28
C GLU A 264 38.95 -15.89 6.62
N PHE A 265 38.43 -15.05 7.52
CA PHE A 265 39.02 -13.73 7.79
C PHE A 265 39.65 -13.61 9.17
N VAL A 266 39.12 -14.28 10.19
CA VAL A 266 39.63 -14.16 11.56
C VAL A 266 40.71 -15.19 11.84
N VAL A 267 40.44 -16.49 11.62
CA VAL A 267 41.39 -17.58 11.91
C VAL A 267 42.80 -17.35 11.34
N PRO A 268 43.00 -16.84 10.10
CA PRO A 268 44.33 -16.56 9.59
C PRO A 268 45.10 -15.41 10.28
N ARG A 269 44.42 -14.63 11.14
CA ARG A 269 44.93 -13.41 11.77
C ARG A 269 45.06 -13.52 13.30
N VAL A 270 44.60 -14.62 13.89
CA VAL A 270 44.83 -14.96 15.31
C VAL A 270 45.84 -16.10 15.41
N ASP A 271 46.74 -16.04 16.38
CA ASP A 271 47.76 -17.07 16.58
C ASP A 271 47.13 -18.44 16.90
N ALA A 272 47.75 -19.53 16.44
CA ALA A 272 47.22 -20.88 16.60
C ALA A 272 47.10 -21.32 18.09
N SER A 273 47.87 -20.70 18.98
CA SER A 273 47.79 -20.87 20.44
C SER A 273 46.59 -20.19 21.10
N ASP A 274 45.91 -19.31 20.35
CA ASP A 274 44.76 -18.51 20.79
C ASP A 274 43.42 -19.08 20.26
N ILE A 275 43.44 -20.07 19.37
CA ILE A 275 42.22 -20.71 18.84
C ILE A 275 41.65 -21.67 19.89
N PRO A 276 40.47 -21.40 20.50
CA PRO A 276 39.82 -22.40 21.34
C PRO A 276 39.41 -23.56 20.46
N SER A 277 39.86 -24.78 20.79
CA SER A 277 39.26 -25.98 20.19
C SER A 277 37.76 -25.96 20.52
N PRO A 278 36.85 -26.16 19.54
CA PRO A 278 35.44 -26.30 19.85
C PRO A 278 35.31 -27.42 20.87
N GLN A 279 34.73 -27.11 22.04
CA GLN A 279 34.54 -28.09 23.11
C GLN A 279 33.81 -29.30 22.52
N LYS A 280 34.48 -30.46 22.48
CA LYS A 280 33.83 -31.75 22.22
C LYS A 280 32.90 -32.00 23.41
N VAL A 281 31.62 -31.80 23.18
CA VAL A 281 30.56 -32.19 24.12
C VAL A 281 30.52 -33.71 24.17
N ASP A 282 30.69 -34.27 25.36
CA ASP A 282 30.68 -35.72 25.61
C ASP A 282 29.31 -36.31 25.23
N SER A 283 29.29 -37.53 24.70
CA SER A 283 28.10 -38.18 24.13
C SER A 283 26.97 -38.48 25.12
N LEU A 284 27.18 -38.26 26.42
CA LEU A 284 26.17 -38.36 27.48
C LEU A 284 25.46 -37.02 27.81
N GLN A 285 25.91 -35.89 27.24
CA GLN A 285 25.34 -34.55 27.43
C GLN A 285 24.38 -34.10 26.31
N HIS A 286 24.10 -34.97 25.32
CA HIS A 286 23.35 -34.59 24.12
C HIS A 286 21.85 -34.35 24.37
N GLU A 287 21.27 -34.91 25.45
CA GLU A 287 19.86 -34.70 25.82
C GLU A 287 19.59 -33.34 26.50
N ASP A 288 20.58 -32.78 27.22
CA ASP A 288 20.43 -31.55 28.00
C ASP A 288 20.98 -30.31 27.28
N THR A 289 21.25 -30.41 25.98
CA THR A 289 21.57 -29.22 25.16
C THR A 289 20.34 -28.35 24.94
N ALA A 290 20.53 -27.05 24.72
CA ALA A 290 19.41 -26.15 24.40
C ALA A 290 18.65 -26.60 23.13
N GLU A 291 19.35 -27.14 22.13
CA GLU A 291 18.75 -27.62 20.87
C GLU A 291 17.89 -28.87 21.07
N SER A 292 18.34 -29.84 21.86
CA SER A 292 17.55 -31.05 22.17
C SER A 292 16.32 -30.73 23.02
N LEU A 293 16.46 -29.79 23.97
CA LEU A 293 15.36 -29.30 24.80
C LEU A 293 14.35 -28.49 23.98
N GLU A 294 14.80 -27.68 23.02
CA GLU A 294 13.92 -26.98 22.09
C GLU A 294 13.18 -27.95 21.17
N ALA A 295 13.84 -28.99 20.66
CA ALA A 295 13.19 -30.04 19.88
C ALA A 295 12.14 -30.81 20.71
N ALA A 296 12.42 -31.08 21.98
CA ALA A 296 11.48 -31.70 22.90
C ALA A 296 10.27 -30.79 23.20
N TRP A 297 10.50 -29.48 23.32
CA TRP A 297 9.45 -28.48 23.50
C TRP A 297 8.51 -28.44 22.29
N ASN A 298 9.08 -28.35 21.09
CA ASN A 298 8.33 -28.37 19.83
C ASN A 298 7.55 -29.69 19.64
N ALA A 299 7.96 -30.78 20.28
CA ALA A 299 7.24 -32.05 20.33
C ALA A 299 6.14 -32.11 21.41
N GLY A 300 5.86 -30.99 22.09
CA GLY A 300 4.80 -30.88 23.11
C GLY A 300 5.21 -31.33 24.51
N ARG A 301 6.49 -31.64 24.77
CA ARG A 301 6.98 -32.10 26.10
C ARG A 301 7.25 -30.93 27.05
N VAL A 302 6.23 -30.09 27.25
CA VAL A 302 6.30 -28.79 27.95
C VAL A 302 6.82 -28.90 29.39
N LEU A 303 6.24 -29.81 30.19
CA LEU A 303 6.56 -29.96 31.61
C LEU A 303 7.99 -30.46 31.84
N GLU A 304 8.40 -31.46 31.04
CA GLU A 304 9.73 -32.05 31.09
C GLU A 304 10.81 -31.01 30.78
N VAL A 305 10.64 -30.26 29.68
CA VAL A 305 11.60 -29.24 29.26
C VAL A 305 11.71 -28.12 30.29
N SER A 306 10.58 -27.64 30.84
CA SER A 306 10.60 -26.60 31.87
C SER A 306 11.33 -27.03 33.15
N GLN A 307 11.10 -28.27 33.61
CA GLN A 307 11.78 -28.81 34.79
C GLN A 307 13.27 -29.01 34.55
N ARG A 308 13.66 -29.60 33.41
CA ARG A 308 15.07 -29.79 33.02
C ARG A 308 15.81 -28.46 32.87
N LEU A 309 15.25 -27.47 32.16
CA LEU A 309 15.85 -26.14 32.02
C LEU A 309 16.09 -25.46 33.37
N ARG A 310 15.08 -25.47 34.26
CA ARG A 310 15.24 -24.89 35.60
C ARG A 310 16.23 -25.68 36.46
N GLY A 311 16.40 -26.97 36.24
CA GLY A 311 17.42 -27.79 36.88
C GLY A 311 18.82 -27.35 36.45
N ILE A 312 19.08 -27.35 35.14
CA ILE A 312 20.35 -26.95 34.52
C ILE A 312 20.78 -25.54 34.97
N LEU A 313 19.85 -24.57 34.91
CA LEU A 313 20.15 -23.18 35.30
C LEU A 313 20.39 -23.04 36.82
N ARG A 314 19.71 -23.82 37.68
CA ARG A 314 19.91 -23.77 39.14
C ARG A 314 21.26 -24.33 39.58
N HIS A 315 21.79 -25.32 38.86
CA HIS A 315 23.10 -25.91 39.17
C HIS A 315 24.28 -25.10 38.63
N GLY A 316 24.03 -23.97 37.95
CA GLY A 316 25.07 -23.11 37.39
C GLY A 316 25.68 -23.63 36.08
N GLU A 317 25.16 -24.73 35.54
CA GLU A 317 25.63 -25.41 34.33
C GLU A 317 25.02 -24.83 33.04
N GLY A 318 24.16 -23.82 33.18
CA GLY A 318 23.39 -23.22 32.11
C GLY A 318 24.14 -22.27 31.19
N SER A 319 24.15 -22.57 29.89
CA SER A 319 24.60 -21.64 28.85
C SER A 319 23.60 -20.51 28.57
N ARG A 320 24.04 -19.46 27.86
CA ARG A 320 23.19 -18.35 27.37
C ARG A 320 21.94 -18.85 26.63
N GLN A 321 22.09 -19.91 25.83
CA GLN A 321 21.00 -20.50 25.04
C GLN A 321 19.94 -21.16 25.92
N HIS A 322 20.32 -21.77 27.05
CA HIS A 322 19.37 -22.35 28.01
C HIS A 322 18.49 -21.26 28.64
N ARG A 323 19.05 -20.09 28.96
CA ARG A 323 18.26 -18.96 29.48
C ARG A 323 17.32 -18.38 28.45
N LEU A 324 17.77 -18.23 27.19
CA LEU A 324 16.91 -17.81 26.08
C LEU A 324 15.74 -18.77 25.89
N LEU A 325 16.01 -20.07 25.92
CA LEU A 325 14.95 -21.08 25.79
C LEU A 325 13.99 -21.05 26.99
N LEU A 326 14.48 -20.89 28.22
CA LEU A 326 13.60 -20.75 29.39
C LEU A 326 12.70 -19.51 29.28
N GLY A 327 13.26 -18.36 28.90
CA GLY A 327 12.48 -17.13 28.69
C GLY A 327 11.40 -17.32 27.63
N ARG A 328 11.73 -17.99 26.51
CA ARG A 328 10.74 -18.34 25.47
C ARG A 328 9.66 -19.30 25.97
N VAL A 329 10.04 -20.33 26.73
CA VAL A 329 9.09 -21.26 27.35
C VAL A 329 8.13 -20.51 28.28
N GLN A 330 8.63 -19.59 29.10
CA GLN A 330 7.79 -18.79 29.99
C GLN A 330 6.87 -17.84 29.21
N TYR A 331 7.39 -17.22 28.16
CA TYR A 331 6.61 -16.38 27.25
C TYR A 331 5.44 -17.15 26.62
N GLU A 332 5.70 -18.34 26.06
CA GLU A 332 4.68 -19.18 25.42
C GLU A 332 3.64 -19.71 26.42
N LEU A 333 4.00 -19.79 27.71
CA LEU A 333 3.09 -20.12 28.80
C LEU A 333 2.31 -18.91 29.35
N GLY A 334 2.56 -17.69 28.85
CA GLY A 334 1.91 -16.46 29.30
C GLY A 334 2.51 -15.84 30.57
N ASP A 335 3.63 -16.36 31.07
CA ASP A 335 4.36 -15.79 32.22
C ASP A 335 5.33 -14.70 31.75
N TYR A 336 4.76 -13.56 31.31
CA TYR A 336 5.51 -12.46 30.71
C TYR A 336 6.48 -11.79 31.69
N GLU A 337 6.15 -11.75 32.98
CA GLU A 337 6.99 -11.13 34.01
C GLU A 337 8.29 -11.92 34.18
N GLN A 338 8.20 -13.25 34.33
CA GLN A 338 9.41 -14.06 34.48
C GLN A 338 10.18 -14.19 33.16
N ALA A 339 9.48 -14.23 32.02
CA ALA A 339 10.13 -14.20 30.71
C ALA A 339 10.97 -12.92 30.53
N ALA A 340 10.43 -11.76 30.91
CA ALA A 340 11.16 -10.49 30.88
C ALA A 340 12.44 -10.55 31.72
N VAL A 341 12.37 -11.09 32.94
CA VAL A 341 13.54 -11.26 33.82
C VAL A 341 14.61 -12.14 33.16
N GLN A 342 14.22 -13.23 32.48
CA GLN A 342 15.20 -14.06 31.77
C GLN A 342 15.90 -13.29 30.66
N PHE A 343 15.15 -12.54 29.84
CA PHE A 343 15.73 -11.76 28.75
C PHE A 343 16.58 -10.57 29.24
N GLU A 344 16.16 -9.87 30.29
CA GLU A 344 16.94 -8.78 30.93
C GLU A 344 18.28 -9.30 31.49
N SER A 345 18.29 -10.53 32.04
CA SER A 345 19.50 -11.14 32.61
C SER A 345 20.62 -11.40 31.59
N LEU A 346 20.33 -11.26 30.30
CA LEU A 346 21.24 -11.52 29.19
C LEU A 346 22.04 -10.28 28.74
N GLY A 347 21.83 -9.12 29.36
CA GLY A 347 22.60 -7.89 29.12
C GLY A 347 21.76 -6.73 28.55
N THR A 348 22.35 -5.53 28.54
CA THR A 348 21.73 -4.31 28.00
C THR A 348 21.78 -4.27 26.46
N GLU A 349 20.83 -3.58 25.82
CA GLU A 349 20.84 -3.29 24.38
C GLU A 349 22.22 -2.75 23.95
N PRO A 350 22.83 -3.20 22.82
CA PRO A 350 22.31 -4.02 21.71
C PRO A 350 22.85 -5.47 21.69
N GLU A 351 23.20 -6.03 22.86
CA GLU A 351 23.87 -7.33 22.96
C GLU A 351 22.93 -8.54 22.83
N LEU A 352 21.60 -8.32 22.90
CA LEU A 352 20.56 -9.35 22.79
C LEU A 352 20.29 -9.78 21.33
N ASP A 353 19.92 -11.06 21.15
CA ASP A 353 19.46 -11.59 19.86
C ASP A 353 18.13 -10.93 19.45
N GLU A 354 17.92 -10.71 18.14
CA GLU A 354 16.80 -9.92 17.61
C GLU A 354 15.43 -10.49 18.02
N LYS A 355 15.30 -11.83 18.06
CA LYS A 355 14.09 -12.51 18.54
C LYS A 355 13.87 -12.33 20.05
N ALA A 356 14.94 -12.30 20.84
CA ALA A 356 14.82 -12.06 22.28
C ALA A 356 14.33 -10.64 22.54
N ASN A 357 14.82 -9.66 21.79
CA ASN A 357 14.32 -8.28 21.85
C ASN A 357 12.85 -8.19 21.46
N LEU A 358 12.40 -8.91 20.42
CA LEU A 358 11.00 -8.97 20.04
C LEU A 358 10.12 -9.51 21.18
N LEU A 359 10.52 -10.65 21.78
CA LEU A 359 9.78 -11.26 22.88
C LEU A 359 9.80 -10.37 24.13
N LEU A 360 10.94 -9.76 24.47
CA LEU A 360 11.05 -8.82 25.58
C LEU A 360 10.17 -7.57 25.38
N THR A 361 10.12 -7.03 24.16
CA THR A 361 9.24 -5.91 23.79
C THR A 361 7.79 -6.26 24.10
N HIS A 362 7.36 -7.47 23.71
CA HIS A 362 6.02 -7.96 23.99
C HIS A 362 5.79 -8.18 25.49
N CYS A 363 6.75 -8.78 26.21
CA CYS A 363 6.64 -8.93 27.67
C CYS A 363 6.47 -7.58 28.38
N TYR A 364 7.24 -6.55 28.01
CA TYR A 364 7.08 -5.21 28.56
C TYR A 364 5.70 -4.63 28.26
N PHE A 365 5.20 -4.82 27.05
CA PHE A 365 3.87 -4.36 26.68
C PHE A 365 2.76 -5.03 27.51
N GLU A 366 2.78 -6.37 27.60
CA GLU A 366 1.78 -7.14 28.35
C GLU A 366 1.83 -6.90 29.87
N THR A 367 3.00 -6.53 30.40
CA THR A 367 3.19 -6.17 31.82
C THR A 367 2.92 -4.68 32.10
N GLY A 368 2.49 -3.88 31.11
CA GLY A 368 2.19 -2.46 31.27
C GLY A 368 3.42 -1.54 31.38
N ARG A 369 4.62 -2.06 31.10
CA ARG A 369 5.90 -1.32 31.05
C ARG A 369 6.05 -0.59 29.71
N TYR A 370 5.13 0.34 29.44
CA TYR A 370 4.97 0.98 28.12
C TYR A 370 6.19 1.82 27.69
N GLU A 371 6.90 2.46 28.61
CA GLU A 371 8.09 3.24 28.26
C GLU A 371 9.22 2.35 27.72
N GLN A 372 9.48 1.22 28.38
CA GLN A 372 10.48 0.25 27.95
C GLN A 372 10.03 -0.45 26.65
N ALA A 373 8.75 -0.82 26.55
CA ALA A 373 8.19 -1.39 25.34
C ALA A 373 8.33 -0.44 24.14
N ALA A 374 7.97 0.85 24.30
CA ALA A 374 8.09 1.86 23.26
C ALA A 374 9.55 2.03 22.80
N ARG A 375 10.48 2.14 23.76
CA ARG A 375 11.91 2.30 23.46
C ARG A 375 12.47 1.14 22.65
N LEU A 376 12.23 -0.10 23.11
CA LEU A 376 12.75 -1.29 22.43
C LEU A 376 12.03 -1.55 21.10
N ALA A 377 10.72 -1.32 21.01
CA ALA A 377 9.98 -1.41 19.75
C ALA A 377 10.49 -0.41 18.71
N ALA A 378 10.73 0.84 19.13
CA ALA A 378 11.25 1.87 18.25
C ALA A 378 12.70 1.57 17.82
N ALA A 379 13.52 0.94 18.68
CA ALA A 379 14.84 0.45 18.32
C ALA A 379 14.77 -0.68 17.28
N LEU A 380 13.84 -1.64 17.42
CA LEU A 380 13.60 -2.69 16.42
C LEU A 380 13.15 -2.11 15.07
N ILE A 381 12.26 -1.12 15.08
CA ILE A 381 11.84 -0.41 13.86
C ILE A 381 13.03 0.32 13.22
N ALA A 382 13.87 0.97 14.02
CA ALA A 382 15.10 1.63 13.55
C ALA A 382 16.07 0.64 12.89
N ASP A 383 16.14 -0.59 13.40
CA ASP A 383 16.91 -1.73 12.84
C ASP A 383 16.22 -2.42 11.65
N GLU A 384 15.27 -1.75 10.99
CA GLU A 384 14.52 -2.22 9.80
C GLU A 384 13.67 -3.48 10.06
N ARG A 385 13.36 -3.80 11.33
CA ARG A 385 12.46 -4.90 11.72
C ARG A 385 11.04 -4.38 11.96
N GLU A 386 10.31 -4.15 10.87
CA GLU A 386 8.93 -3.67 10.88
C GLU A 386 7.89 -4.80 10.91
N ALA A 387 7.97 -5.68 11.91
CA ALA A 387 6.93 -6.69 12.10
C ALA A 387 5.62 -6.02 12.58
N PRO A 388 4.42 -6.44 12.11
CA PRO A 388 3.15 -5.85 12.50
C PRO A 388 2.96 -5.72 14.01
N VAL A 389 3.37 -6.75 14.77
CA VAL A 389 3.32 -6.75 16.24
C VAL A 389 4.20 -5.65 16.87
N VAL A 390 5.39 -5.38 16.33
CA VAL A 390 6.31 -4.35 16.83
C VAL A 390 5.71 -2.97 16.58
N LEU A 391 5.19 -2.74 15.36
CA LEU A 391 4.52 -1.50 15.01
C LEU A 391 3.30 -1.27 15.90
N ARG A 392 2.51 -2.31 16.17
CA ARG A 392 1.35 -2.23 17.05
C ARG A 392 1.76 -1.86 18.48
N ILE A 393 2.74 -2.56 19.06
CA ILE A 393 3.24 -2.26 20.41
C ILE A 393 3.79 -0.84 20.49
N CYS A 394 4.57 -0.40 19.50
CA CYS A 394 5.12 0.94 19.45
C CYS A 394 4.00 2.00 19.39
N ALA A 395 3.00 1.81 18.52
CA ALA A 395 1.90 2.75 18.36
C ALA A 395 1.00 2.83 19.60
N GLU A 396 0.65 1.68 20.19
CA GLU A 396 -0.15 1.60 21.42
C GLU A 396 0.60 2.20 22.61
N SER A 397 1.88 1.85 22.79
CA SER A 397 2.70 2.38 23.89
C SER A 397 2.88 3.89 23.76
N ALA A 398 3.16 4.41 22.55
CA ALA A 398 3.22 5.85 22.29
C ALA A 398 1.89 6.55 22.65
N GLY A 399 0.76 5.95 22.28
CA GLY A 399 -0.57 6.46 22.66
C GLY A 399 -0.78 6.49 24.18
N LYS A 400 -0.35 5.45 24.91
CA LYS A 400 -0.42 5.41 26.39
C LYS A 400 0.49 6.43 27.06
N LEU A 401 1.60 6.79 26.42
CA LEU A 401 2.55 7.79 26.89
C LEU A 401 2.17 9.23 26.47
N GLY A 402 1.15 9.39 25.64
CA GLY A 402 0.72 10.70 25.11
C GLY A 402 1.53 11.23 23.93
N ASP A 403 2.41 10.42 23.34
CA ASP A 403 3.17 10.77 22.14
C ASP A 403 2.31 10.54 20.87
N THR A 404 1.38 11.47 20.65
CA THR A 404 0.44 11.44 19.51
C THR A 404 1.13 11.38 18.15
N PRO A 405 2.19 12.18 17.86
CA PRO A 405 2.90 12.11 16.58
C PRO A 405 3.45 10.71 16.27
N THR A 406 4.15 10.09 17.23
CA THR A 406 4.71 8.74 17.04
C THR A 406 3.60 7.69 16.92
N ALA A 407 2.55 7.79 17.75
CA ALA A 407 1.41 6.88 17.67
C ALA A 407 0.76 6.95 16.28
N LEU A 408 0.47 8.16 15.79
CA LEU A 408 -0.14 8.39 14.49
C LEU A 408 0.71 7.83 13.35
N ALA A 409 2.00 8.19 13.30
CA ALA A 409 2.92 7.73 12.26
C ALA A 409 3.03 6.20 12.23
N THR A 410 3.11 5.58 13.42
CA THR A 410 3.29 4.13 13.54
C THR A 410 2.01 3.36 13.20
N TRP A 411 0.83 3.84 13.60
CA TRP A 411 -0.44 3.24 13.19
C TRP A 411 -0.64 3.31 11.67
N LYS A 412 -0.36 4.46 11.04
CA LYS A 412 -0.41 4.57 9.58
C LYS A 412 0.57 3.60 8.92
N ARG A 413 1.76 3.42 9.50
CA ARG A 413 2.74 2.45 9.00
C ARG A 413 2.22 1.01 9.11
N LEU A 414 1.61 0.63 10.24
CA LEU A 414 1.00 -0.68 10.43
C LEU A 414 -0.09 -0.95 9.38
N PHE A 415 -0.99 0.00 9.15
CA PHE A 415 -2.02 -0.10 8.11
C PHE A 415 -1.42 -0.39 6.72
N ARG A 416 -0.33 0.30 6.35
CA ARG A 416 0.30 0.18 5.03
C ARG A 416 1.14 -1.08 4.84
N VAL A 417 1.68 -1.65 5.93
CA VAL A 417 2.58 -2.82 5.89
C VAL A 417 1.86 -4.13 6.19
N SER A 418 0.79 -4.11 6.99
CA SER A 418 0.08 -5.33 7.36
C SER A 418 -0.64 -5.96 6.17
N THR A 419 -0.63 -7.29 6.13
CA THR A 419 -1.45 -8.09 5.21
C THR A 419 -2.67 -8.69 5.89
N ASP A 420 -2.80 -8.53 7.20
CA ASP A 420 -3.96 -9.01 7.97
C ASP A 420 -5.02 -7.91 8.05
N THR A 421 -6.24 -8.25 7.63
CA THR A 421 -7.40 -7.35 7.67
C THR A 421 -7.70 -6.87 9.09
N ALA A 422 -7.48 -7.71 10.11
CA ALA A 422 -7.75 -7.33 11.50
C ALA A 422 -6.82 -6.20 11.98
N ASP A 423 -5.51 -6.38 11.85
CA ASP A 423 -4.51 -5.35 12.18
C ASP A 423 -4.72 -4.08 11.35
N THR A 424 -5.04 -4.23 10.06
CA THR A 424 -5.32 -3.11 9.15
C THR A 424 -6.54 -2.31 9.63
N SER A 425 -7.62 -2.97 10.04
CA SER A 425 -8.83 -2.32 10.54
C SER A 425 -8.59 -1.60 11.87
N VAL A 426 -7.88 -2.23 12.81
CA VAL A 426 -7.52 -1.61 14.10
C VAL A 426 -6.65 -0.37 13.88
N ALA A 427 -5.64 -0.47 13.02
CA ALA A 427 -4.78 0.66 12.68
C ALA A 427 -5.55 1.80 12.02
N ALA A 428 -6.45 1.48 11.07
CA ALA A 428 -7.30 2.47 10.43
C ALA A 428 -8.19 3.22 11.44
N THR A 429 -8.81 2.49 12.36
CA THR A 429 -9.66 3.05 13.43
C THR A 429 -8.85 3.95 14.38
N ALA A 430 -7.67 3.48 14.82
CA ALA A 430 -6.83 4.21 15.75
C ALA A 430 -6.37 5.57 15.18
N VAL A 431 -5.99 5.62 13.91
CA VAL A 431 -5.59 6.87 13.24
C VAL A 431 -6.76 7.86 13.17
N ILE A 432 -7.97 7.41 12.81
CA ILE A 432 -9.17 8.28 12.80
C ILE A 432 -9.40 8.86 14.19
N GLY A 433 -9.39 8.02 15.24
CA GLY A 433 -9.57 8.47 16.61
C GLY A 433 -8.52 9.49 17.06
N LEU A 434 -7.26 9.32 16.68
CA LEU A 434 -6.18 10.28 16.98
C LEU A 434 -6.36 11.61 16.22
N LEU A 435 -6.77 11.56 14.96
CA LEU A 435 -7.03 12.75 14.14
C LEU A 435 -8.22 13.53 14.68
N ASP A 436 -9.31 12.85 15.02
CA ASP A 436 -10.50 13.44 15.64
C ASP A 436 -10.16 14.09 16.99
N ALA A 437 -9.39 13.41 17.84
CA ALA A 437 -8.94 13.95 19.13
C ALA A 437 -8.05 15.19 18.97
N SER A 438 -7.29 15.28 17.87
CA SER A 438 -6.47 16.46 17.54
C SER A 438 -7.24 17.59 16.83
N GLY A 439 -8.49 17.34 16.42
CA GLY A 439 -9.30 18.29 15.65
C GLY A 439 -8.89 18.42 14.17
N ASP A 440 -8.07 17.51 13.64
CA ASP A 440 -7.60 17.52 12.24
C ASP A 440 -8.62 16.83 11.31
N ALA A 441 -9.75 17.51 11.10
CA ALA A 441 -10.85 16.99 10.28
C ALA A 441 -10.44 16.73 8.82
N GLU A 442 -9.55 17.55 8.26
CA GLU A 442 -9.05 17.33 6.89
C GLU A 442 -8.15 16.11 6.81
N GLY A 443 -7.27 15.92 7.80
CA GLY A 443 -6.46 14.70 7.93
C GLY A 443 -7.34 13.44 8.05
N ALA A 444 -8.41 13.52 8.85
CA ALA A 444 -9.36 12.40 9.03
C ALA A 444 -10.06 12.02 7.72
N VAL A 445 -10.49 13.00 6.92
CA VAL A 445 -11.10 12.77 5.60
C VAL A 445 -10.11 12.17 4.61
N GLN A 446 -8.87 12.69 4.56
CA GLN A 446 -7.84 12.15 3.69
C GLN A 446 -7.55 10.68 4.04
N TRP A 447 -7.37 10.40 5.33
CA TRP A 447 -7.13 9.06 5.81
C TRP A 447 -8.32 8.14 5.56
N ALA A 448 -9.56 8.61 5.76
CA ALA A 448 -10.77 7.84 5.47
C ALA A 448 -10.85 7.42 3.98
N ASN A 449 -10.43 8.28 3.06
CA ASN A 449 -10.34 7.93 1.64
C ASN A 449 -9.28 6.86 1.39
N GLU A 450 -8.06 7.01 1.94
CA GLU A 450 -6.98 6.00 1.83
C GLU A 450 -7.44 4.65 2.42
N VAL A 451 -8.10 4.66 3.57
CA VAL A 451 -8.64 3.47 4.22
C VAL A 451 -9.66 2.78 3.33
N ARG A 452 -10.59 3.52 2.73
CA ARG A 452 -11.67 2.95 1.92
C ARG A 452 -11.23 2.37 0.59
N GLU A 453 -10.04 2.73 0.08
CA GLU A 453 -9.42 2.02 -1.04
C GLU A 453 -9.06 0.56 -0.68
N THR A 454 -8.77 0.30 0.61
CA THR A 454 -8.36 -1.03 1.11
C THR A 454 -9.49 -1.75 1.86
N LEU A 455 -10.27 -1.01 2.64
CA LEU A 455 -11.37 -1.47 3.50
C LEU A 455 -12.65 -0.66 3.19
N PRO A 456 -13.36 -0.94 2.07
CA PRO A 456 -14.51 -0.13 1.64
C PRO A 456 -15.66 -0.05 2.65
N THR A 457 -15.82 -1.09 3.49
CA THR A 457 -16.92 -1.20 4.46
C THR A 457 -16.55 -0.73 5.87
N HIS A 458 -15.39 -0.09 6.06
CA HIS A 458 -14.90 0.31 7.38
C HIS A 458 -15.72 1.48 7.97
N ALA A 459 -16.41 1.23 9.09
CA ALA A 459 -17.39 2.16 9.68
C ALA A 459 -16.81 3.49 10.18
N PRO A 460 -15.64 3.55 10.86
CA PRO A 460 -15.07 4.83 11.29
C PRO A 460 -14.72 5.75 10.11
N SER A 461 -14.19 5.19 9.01
CA SER A 461 -13.91 5.99 7.80
C SER A 461 -15.19 6.46 7.11
N PHE A 462 -16.24 5.64 7.11
CA PHE A 462 -17.55 6.08 6.63
C PHE A 462 -18.08 7.25 7.46
N SER A 463 -18.00 7.15 8.78
CA SER A 463 -18.49 8.17 9.71
C SER A 463 -17.74 9.50 9.54
N ALA A 464 -16.42 9.47 9.36
CA ALA A 464 -15.61 10.66 9.09
C ALA A 464 -16.04 11.39 7.79
N LEU A 465 -16.29 10.63 6.71
CA LEU A 465 -16.80 11.19 5.45
C LEU A 465 -18.23 11.72 5.59
N TRP A 466 -19.07 10.98 6.31
CA TRP A 466 -20.46 11.37 6.58
C TRP A 466 -20.54 12.69 7.35
N ASP A 467 -19.78 12.80 8.44
CA ASP A 467 -19.73 14.01 9.27
C ASP A 467 -19.18 15.20 8.49
N ARG A 468 -18.19 15.00 7.60
CA ARG A 468 -17.70 16.04 6.69
C ARG A 468 -18.77 16.51 5.71
N ALA A 469 -19.54 15.60 5.12
CA ALA A 469 -20.64 15.92 4.20
C ALA A 469 -21.78 16.64 4.94
N LEU A 470 -22.11 16.20 6.15
CA LEU A 470 -23.12 16.82 7.01
C LEU A 470 -22.70 18.25 7.42
N ALA A 471 -21.43 18.46 7.78
CA ALA A 471 -20.89 19.79 8.08
C ALA A 471 -20.89 20.72 6.85
N ALA A 472 -20.65 20.18 5.65
CA ALA A 472 -20.73 20.91 4.39
C ALA A 472 -22.16 21.21 3.93
N SER A 473 -23.17 20.60 4.56
CA SER A 473 -24.53 20.53 4.01
C SER A 473 -24.60 19.94 2.59
N ASP A 474 -23.67 19.03 2.27
CA ASP A 474 -23.57 18.38 0.96
C ASP A 474 -24.52 17.18 0.89
N ARG A 475 -25.76 17.47 0.48
CA ARG A 475 -26.83 16.48 0.35
C ARG A 475 -26.51 15.39 -0.68
N GLU A 476 -25.78 15.71 -1.74
CA GLU A 476 -25.44 14.75 -2.79
C GLU A 476 -24.43 13.72 -2.26
N ALA A 477 -23.37 14.20 -1.59
CA ALA A 477 -22.40 13.32 -0.93
C ALA A 477 -23.06 12.42 0.14
N LEU A 478 -23.99 12.97 0.94
CA LEU A 478 -24.75 12.19 1.92
C LEU A 478 -25.61 11.09 1.25
N LEU A 479 -26.25 11.39 0.12
CA LEU A 479 -27.05 10.39 -0.60
C LEU A 479 -26.21 9.29 -1.23
N GLU A 480 -25.04 9.61 -1.76
CA GLU A 480 -24.11 8.62 -2.30
C GLU A 480 -23.61 7.69 -1.18
N LEU A 481 -23.16 8.25 -0.06
CA LEU A 481 -22.77 7.47 1.12
C LEU A 481 -23.92 6.61 1.65
N ALA A 482 -25.16 7.13 1.68
CA ALA A 482 -26.33 6.43 2.23
C ALA A 482 -26.70 5.15 1.46
N ARG A 483 -26.20 4.96 0.24
CA ARG A 483 -26.43 3.78 -0.60
C ARG A 483 -25.45 2.64 -0.34
N GLU A 484 -24.39 2.91 0.41
CA GLU A 484 -23.34 1.95 0.68
C GLU A 484 -23.69 1.04 1.86
N LEU A 485 -23.29 -0.23 1.79
CA LEU A 485 -23.35 -1.14 2.93
C LEU A 485 -22.04 -1.06 3.72
N VAL A 486 -22.14 -0.89 5.03
CA VAL A 486 -21.00 -0.61 5.92
C VAL A 486 -21.07 -1.53 7.13
N ASP A 487 -19.93 -1.96 7.65
CA ASP A 487 -19.86 -2.82 8.83
C ASP A 487 -20.03 -2.00 10.12
N MET A 488 -21.27 -1.64 10.42
CA MET A 488 -21.66 -0.75 11.52
C MET A 488 -22.76 -1.40 12.36
N CYS A 489 -22.69 -1.26 13.69
CA CYS A 489 -23.73 -1.81 14.54
C CYS A 489 -25.03 -0.99 14.46
N GLU A 490 -26.16 -1.62 14.77
CA GLU A 490 -27.48 -1.00 14.66
C GLU A 490 -27.62 0.31 15.46
N ALA A 491 -27.02 0.36 16.65
CA ALA A 491 -27.06 1.53 17.53
C ALA A 491 -26.34 2.73 16.90
N ASP A 492 -25.18 2.51 16.27
CA ASP A 492 -24.40 3.55 15.60
C ASP A 492 -25.12 4.06 14.35
N VAL A 493 -25.70 3.16 13.56
CA VAL A 493 -26.52 3.52 12.38
C VAL A 493 -27.68 4.42 12.81
N LEU A 494 -28.40 4.04 13.88
CA LEU A 494 -29.50 4.83 14.42
C LEU A 494 -29.02 6.21 14.89
N ALA A 495 -27.88 6.30 15.59
CA ALA A 495 -27.32 7.57 16.05
C ALA A 495 -26.94 8.50 14.89
N VAL A 496 -26.31 7.96 13.84
CA VAL A 496 -25.97 8.73 12.63
C VAL A 496 -27.25 9.20 11.91
N ALA A 497 -28.26 8.35 11.79
CA ALA A 497 -29.53 8.70 11.17
C ALA A 497 -30.28 9.79 11.94
N GLN A 498 -30.33 9.69 13.28
CA GLN A 498 -30.92 10.70 14.16
C GLN A 498 -30.26 12.07 14.01
N ARG A 499 -28.92 12.12 14.15
CA ARG A 499 -28.14 13.36 13.98
C ARG A 499 -28.36 14.00 12.60
N THR A 500 -28.44 13.17 11.56
CA THR A 500 -28.67 13.63 10.18
C THR A 500 -30.07 14.22 10.01
N ALA A 501 -31.09 13.57 10.59
CA ALA A 501 -32.46 14.07 10.59
C ALA A 501 -32.61 15.39 11.34
N GLU A 502 -31.98 15.53 12.51
CA GLU A 502 -31.98 16.75 13.32
C GLU A 502 -31.35 17.95 12.60
N ARG A 503 -30.39 17.69 11.70
CA ARG A 503 -29.79 18.70 10.82
C ARG A 503 -30.65 19.05 9.58
N GLY A 504 -31.84 18.47 9.45
CA GLY A 504 -32.78 18.76 8.37
C GLY A 504 -32.57 17.93 7.09
N PHE A 505 -31.88 16.80 7.18
CA PHE A 505 -31.63 15.89 6.06
C PHE A 505 -32.44 14.59 6.23
N ALA A 506 -33.77 14.68 6.05
CA ALA A 506 -34.67 13.55 6.31
C ALA A 506 -34.42 12.37 5.36
N LEU A 507 -34.26 12.63 4.06
CA LEU A 507 -34.06 11.56 3.07
C LEU A 507 -32.72 10.84 3.23
N PRO A 508 -31.56 11.51 3.38
CA PRO A 508 -30.31 10.80 3.65
C PRO A 508 -30.38 9.93 4.91
N ALA A 509 -30.99 10.41 5.99
CA ALA A 509 -31.19 9.63 7.22
C ALA A 509 -32.06 8.38 6.98
N ALA A 510 -33.17 8.54 6.26
CA ALA A 510 -34.08 7.45 5.94
C ALA A 510 -33.45 6.42 4.99
N LEU A 511 -32.70 6.88 3.98
CA LEU A 511 -32.02 6.03 3.03
C LEU A 511 -30.92 5.21 3.72
N LEU A 512 -30.10 5.85 4.55
CA LEU A 512 -29.11 5.15 5.37
C LEU A 512 -29.76 4.06 6.23
N SER A 513 -30.85 4.41 6.92
CA SER A 513 -31.60 3.48 7.77
C SER A 513 -32.14 2.28 6.98
N ALA A 514 -32.64 2.51 5.77
CA ALA A 514 -33.16 1.45 4.91
C ALA A 514 -32.02 0.56 4.36
N THR A 515 -30.94 1.16 3.86
CA THR A 515 -29.78 0.45 3.30
C THR A 515 -29.11 -0.44 4.34
N GLN A 516 -28.90 0.06 5.57
CA GLN A 516 -28.30 -0.72 6.67
C GLN A 516 -29.29 -1.70 7.33
N GLY A 517 -30.53 -1.81 6.85
CA GLY A 517 -31.50 -2.78 7.33
C GLY A 517 -32.22 -2.42 8.64
N LEU A 518 -32.11 -1.17 9.11
CA LEU A 518 -32.75 -0.69 10.35
C LEU A 518 -34.28 -0.81 10.29
N THR A 519 -34.88 -0.71 9.11
CA THR A 519 -36.33 -0.89 8.87
C THR A 519 -36.83 -2.32 9.14
N ARG A 520 -35.92 -3.29 9.21
CA ARG A 520 -36.22 -4.71 9.53
C ARG A 520 -35.79 -5.07 10.95
N SER A 521 -35.26 -4.11 11.72
CA SER A 521 -34.80 -4.33 13.08
C SER A 521 -35.95 -4.75 14.01
N LYS A 522 -35.60 -5.55 15.03
CA LYS A 522 -36.46 -5.87 16.18
C LYS A 522 -36.12 -5.03 17.42
N GLY A 523 -35.10 -4.17 17.34
CA GLY A 523 -34.67 -3.28 18.40
C GLY A 523 -35.72 -2.21 18.68
N LYS A 524 -36.16 -2.10 19.93
CA LYS A 524 -37.23 -1.18 20.33
C LYS A 524 -36.93 0.27 19.94
N ALA A 525 -35.71 0.75 20.19
CA ALA A 525 -35.32 2.13 19.89
C ALA A 525 -35.41 2.45 18.39
N ALA A 526 -34.94 1.54 17.53
CA ALA A 526 -35.03 1.69 16.09
C ALA A 526 -36.48 1.68 15.59
N VAL A 527 -37.29 0.73 16.09
CA VAL A 527 -38.72 0.63 15.74
C VAL A 527 -39.50 1.89 16.14
N ASP A 528 -39.31 2.36 17.38
CA ASP A 528 -39.99 3.54 17.91
C ASP A 528 -39.60 4.80 17.13
N TRP A 529 -38.30 4.98 16.84
CA TRP A 529 -37.80 6.12 16.07
C TRP A 529 -38.34 6.12 14.64
N ILE A 530 -38.27 4.97 13.93
CA ILE A 530 -38.80 4.82 12.57
C ILE A 530 -40.30 5.12 12.53
N ALA A 531 -41.09 4.61 13.48
CA ALA A 531 -42.53 4.85 13.54
C ALA A 531 -42.86 6.33 13.78
N SER A 532 -42.11 6.99 14.68
CA SER A 532 -42.25 8.41 14.97
C SER A 532 -41.91 9.27 13.75
N CYS A 533 -40.74 9.07 13.15
CA CYS A 533 -40.29 9.80 11.96
C CYS A 533 -41.21 9.57 10.77
N ALA A 534 -41.69 8.33 10.58
CA ALA A 534 -42.59 8.02 9.47
C ALA A 534 -43.94 8.78 9.56
N THR A 535 -44.44 9.04 10.76
CA THR A 535 -45.65 9.85 10.94
C THR A 535 -45.33 11.33 10.77
N ALA A 536 -44.35 11.84 11.50
CA ALA A 536 -43.98 13.25 11.51
C ALA A 536 -43.58 13.78 10.12
N TRP A 537 -42.72 13.06 9.40
CA TRP A 537 -42.25 13.50 8.08
C TRP A 537 -43.36 13.51 7.02
N LEU A 538 -44.38 12.64 7.14
CA LEU A 538 -45.51 12.68 6.21
C LEU A 538 -46.37 13.93 6.44
N ASP A 539 -46.66 14.25 7.71
CA ASP A 539 -47.47 15.42 8.07
C ASP A 539 -46.73 16.71 7.72
N GLU A 540 -45.48 16.84 8.13
CA GLU A 540 -44.63 17.99 7.84
C GLU A 540 -44.38 18.15 6.33
N GLY A 541 -44.13 17.06 5.61
CA GLY A 541 -43.93 17.10 4.16
C GLY A 541 -45.20 17.53 3.40
N THR A 542 -46.37 17.10 3.87
CA THR A 542 -47.67 17.52 3.31
C THR A 542 -47.95 19.00 3.59
N ALA A 543 -47.62 19.48 4.80
CA ALA A 543 -47.73 20.89 5.16
C ALA A 543 -46.78 21.77 4.33
N ALA A 544 -45.52 21.35 4.16
CA ALA A 544 -44.54 22.04 3.31
C ALA A 544 -45.01 22.10 1.84
N LEU A 545 -45.61 21.02 1.33
CA LEU A 545 -46.17 20.99 -0.01
C LEU A 545 -47.31 22.00 -0.18
N ALA A 546 -48.16 22.15 0.82
CA ALA A 546 -49.24 23.15 0.83
C ALA A 546 -48.70 24.59 0.92
N ALA A 547 -47.57 24.80 1.59
CA ALA A 547 -46.89 26.09 1.70
C ALA A 547 -46.03 26.44 0.47
N GLY A 548 -45.81 25.50 -0.46
CA GLY A 548 -45.00 25.70 -1.66
C GLY A 548 -43.48 25.50 -1.46
N ASP A 549 -43.04 25.00 -0.30
CA ASP A 549 -41.64 24.63 -0.08
C ASP A 549 -41.37 23.23 -0.66
N LEU A 550 -41.03 23.20 -1.96
CA LEU A 550 -40.80 21.97 -2.70
C LEU A 550 -39.65 21.13 -2.16
N MET A 551 -38.58 21.76 -1.65
CA MET A 551 -37.41 21.03 -1.15
C MET A 551 -37.77 20.28 0.13
N GLN A 552 -38.35 20.98 1.11
CA GLN A 552 -38.73 20.36 2.36
C GLN A 552 -39.84 19.33 2.18
N ALA A 553 -40.81 19.60 1.30
CA ALA A 553 -41.86 18.64 0.94
C ALA A 553 -41.26 17.36 0.34
N ALA A 554 -40.40 17.48 -0.66
CA ALA A 554 -39.83 16.33 -1.34
C ALA A 554 -38.89 15.53 -0.42
N ASP A 555 -38.06 16.19 0.38
CA ASP A 555 -37.17 15.52 1.33
C ASP A 555 -37.95 14.62 2.30
N LYS A 556 -38.97 15.17 2.96
CA LYS A 556 -39.72 14.45 4.01
C LYS A 556 -40.69 13.40 3.46
N ILE A 557 -41.37 13.68 2.35
CA ILE A 557 -42.27 12.70 1.70
C ILE A 557 -41.47 11.50 1.19
N GLN A 558 -40.29 11.72 0.61
CA GLN A 558 -39.46 10.63 0.12
C GLN A 558 -38.75 9.90 1.25
N ALA A 559 -38.32 10.60 2.32
CA ALA A 559 -37.82 9.96 3.54
C ALA A 559 -38.84 8.97 4.12
N ARG A 560 -40.11 9.38 4.23
CA ARG A 560 -41.20 8.48 4.62
C ARG A 560 -41.31 7.27 3.70
N ALA A 561 -41.19 7.46 2.39
CA ALA A 561 -41.29 6.37 1.43
C ALA A 561 -40.16 5.32 1.59
N GLN A 562 -38.95 5.74 2.00
CA GLN A 562 -37.83 4.83 2.26
C GLN A 562 -38.04 4.01 3.54
N LEU A 563 -38.55 4.63 4.61
CA LEU A 563 -38.76 3.94 5.88
C LEU A 563 -39.95 2.97 5.85
N SER A 564 -41.05 3.38 5.21
CA SER A 564 -42.25 2.58 5.08
C SER A 564 -42.92 2.89 3.74
N PRO A 565 -42.90 1.97 2.76
CA PRO A 565 -43.42 2.27 1.43
C PRO A 565 -44.96 2.21 1.35
N ASN A 566 -45.63 1.70 2.39
CA ASN A 566 -47.06 1.42 2.35
C ASN A 566 -47.89 2.56 2.97
N GLY A 567 -49.10 2.76 2.41
CA GLY A 567 -50.13 3.64 2.98
C GLY A 567 -50.79 4.59 1.97
N ASN A 568 -52.11 4.68 2.01
CA ASN A 568 -52.89 5.54 1.10
C ASN A 568 -52.57 7.04 1.26
N ALA A 569 -52.23 7.49 2.46
CA ALA A 569 -51.83 8.88 2.72
C ALA A 569 -50.51 9.24 2.01
N LEU A 570 -49.49 8.37 2.12
CA LEU A 570 -48.22 8.52 1.41
C LEU A 570 -48.42 8.51 -0.12
N ILE A 571 -49.20 7.57 -0.65
CA ILE A 571 -49.47 7.49 -2.10
C ILE A 571 -50.11 8.80 -2.59
N ARG A 572 -51.03 9.39 -1.83
CA ARG A 572 -51.64 10.69 -2.17
C ARG A 572 -50.63 11.82 -2.12
N ALA A 573 -49.83 11.91 -1.06
CA ALA A 573 -48.80 12.95 -0.91
C ALA A 573 -47.75 12.89 -2.04
N LYS A 574 -47.23 11.69 -2.37
CA LYS A 574 -46.31 11.49 -3.49
C LYS A 574 -46.90 11.95 -4.83
N ARG A 575 -48.13 11.52 -5.14
CA ARG A 575 -48.81 11.93 -6.38
C ARG A 575 -49.03 13.43 -6.45
N GLN A 576 -49.32 14.08 -5.32
CA GLN A 576 -49.49 15.53 -5.26
C GLN A 576 -48.16 16.25 -5.48
N LEU A 577 -47.09 15.79 -4.84
CA LEU A 577 -45.73 16.32 -5.03
C LEU A 577 -45.28 16.18 -6.49
N GLU A 578 -45.41 14.99 -7.06
CA GLU A 578 -45.07 14.71 -8.47
C GLU A 578 -45.84 15.64 -9.41
N ARG A 579 -47.14 15.83 -9.19
CA ARG A 579 -47.98 16.75 -9.99
C ARG A 579 -47.50 18.19 -9.86
N GLN A 580 -47.21 18.66 -8.65
CA GLN A 580 -46.77 20.03 -8.41
C GLN A 580 -45.42 20.29 -9.08
N MET A 581 -44.41 19.45 -8.84
CA MET A 581 -43.09 19.59 -9.45
C MET A 581 -43.15 19.52 -10.98
N ARG A 582 -43.97 18.62 -11.53
CA ARG A 582 -44.20 18.52 -12.98
C ARG A 582 -44.82 19.80 -13.54
N GLN A 583 -45.81 20.37 -12.85
CA GLN A 583 -46.48 21.59 -13.28
C GLN A 583 -45.54 22.80 -13.23
N ASP A 584 -44.73 22.92 -12.17
CA ASP A 584 -43.79 24.02 -12.00
C ASP A 584 -42.67 23.97 -13.04
N ALA A 585 -42.08 22.79 -13.27
CA ALA A 585 -41.07 22.59 -14.31
C ALA A 585 -41.64 22.87 -15.71
N ARG A 586 -42.86 22.40 -15.99
CA ARG A 586 -43.53 22.65 -17.29
C ARG A 586 -43.83 24.13 -17.51
N THR A 587 -44.33 24.82 -16.49
CA THR A 587 -44.67 26.25 -16.56
C THR A 587 -43.41 27.07 -16.83
N ALA A 588 -42.31 26.80 -16.12
CA ALA A 588 -41.02 27.43 -16.35
C ALA A 588 -40.49 27.16 -17.78
N LEU A 589 -40.57 25.92 -18.27
CA LEU A 589 -40.16 25.56 -19.63
C LEU A 589 -40.99 26.25 -20.73
N ILE A 590 -42.29 26.45 -20.52
CA ILE A 590 -43.17 27.18 -21.46
C ILE A 590 -42.79 28.66 -21.46
N ALA A 591 -42.51 29.24 -20.29
CA ALA A 591 -42.06 30.61 -20.13
C ALA A 591 -40.61 30.85 -20.60
N ARG A 592 -39.88 29.79 -20.98
CA ARG A 592 -38.44 29.80 -21.32
C ARG A 592 -37.54 30.26 -20.16
N ASP A 593 -38.02 30.10 -18.93
CA ASP A 593 -37.24 30.30 -17.71
C ASP A 593 -36.52 28.99 -17.37
N TYR A 594 -35.39 28.75 -18.05
CA TYR A 594 -34.65 27.49 -17.94
C TYR A 594 -33.92 27.34 -16.60
N GLU A 595 -33.55 28.44 -15.95
CA GLU A 595 -32.92 28.43 -14.61
C GLU A 595 -33.91 27.95 -13.55
N ARG A 596 -35.13 28.49 -13.55
CA ARG A 596 -36.17 28.02 -12.63
C ARG A 596 -36.55 26.56 -12.87
N ALA A 597 -36.62 26.14 -14.14
CA ALA A 597 -36.83 24.73 -14.46
C ALA A 597 -35.68 23.85 -13.93
N ALA A 598 -34.43 24.32 -14.03
CA ALA A 598 -33.26 23.61 -13.49
C ALA A 598 -33.36 23.44 -11.96
N VAL A 599 -33.79 24.46 -11.22
CA VAL A 599 -33.98 24.38 -9.76
C VAL A 599 -34.97 23.28 -9.37
N VAL A 600 -36.15 23.23 -10.00
CA VAL A 600 -37.16 22.19 -9.71
C VAL A 600 -36.62 20.79 -10.01
N ILE A 601 -35.89 20.65 -11.12
CA ILE A 601 -35.27 19.40 -11.54
C ILE A 601 -34.13 18.96 -10.60
N ALA A 602 -33.37 19.92 -10.07
CA ALA A 602 -32.31 19.68 -9.09
C ALA A 602 -32.90 19.19 -7.77
N ILE A 603 -33.99 19.84 -7.30
CA ILE A 603 -34.74 19.37 -6.12
C ILE A 603 -35.22 17.92 -6.33
N ALA A 604 -35.78 17.61 -7.49
CA ALA A 604 -36.22 16.24 -7.80
C ALA A 604 -35.07 15.22 -7.70
N SER A 605 -33.88 15.58 -8.22
CA SER A 605 -32.66 14.77 -8.10
C SER A 605 -32.21 14.60 -6.65
N GLN A 606 -32.07 15.69 -5.91
CA GLN A 606 -31.59 15.73 -4.53
C GLN A 606 -32.55 15.08 -3.53
N THR A 607 -33.76 14.73 -3.97
CA THR A 607 -34.78 14.08 -3.15
C THR A 607 -35.23 12.73 -3.70
N LEU A 608 -34.59 12.24 -4.77
CA LEU A 608 -34.97 11.00 -5.45
C LEU A 608 -36.45 10.98 -5.89
N THR A 609 -37.04 12.15 -6.16
CA THR A 609 -38.40 12.28 -6.69
C THR A 609 -38.39 12.09 -8.20
N THR A 610 -39.24 11.21 -8.71
CA THR A 610 -39.32 10.89 -10.14
C THR A 610 -40.73 11.13 -10.68
N PHE A 611 -40.84 11.51 -11.95
CA PHE A 611 -42.11 11.63 -12.69
C PHE A 611 -41.86 11.45 -14.19
N PRO A 612 -42.88 11.08 -15.01
CA PRO A 612 -42.67 10.59 -16.38
C PRO A 612 -41.86 11.53 -17.30
N GLU A 613 -42.04 12.85 -17.19
CA GLU A 613 -41.35 13.83 -18.05
C GLU A 613 -40.03 14.37 -17.48
N LEU A 614 -39.63 13.99 -16.27
CA LEU A 614 -38.48 14.59 -15.57
C LEU A 614 -37.22 14.58 -16.43
N VAL A 615 -36.97 13.45 -17.10
CA VAL A 615 -35.80 13.27 -17.97
C VAL A 615 -35.89 14.14 -19.21
N SER A 616 -37.04 14.17 -19.88
CA SER A 616 -37.28 15.04 -21.04
C SER A 616 -37.11 16.52 -20.67
N PHE A 617 -37.60 16.93 -19.50
CA PHE A 617 -37.41 18.28 -18.99
C PHE A 617 -35.93 18.57 -18.71
N ARG A 618 -35.21 17.65 -18.06
CA ARG A 618 -33.77 17.82 -17.79
C ARG A 618 -32.96 17.93 -19.06
N ILE A 619 -33.21 17.09 -20.06
CA ILE A 619 -32.53 17.15 -21.36
C ILE A 619 -32.81 18.49 -22.06
N ARG A 620 -34.05 18.99 -22.02
CA ARG A 620 -34.40 20.30 -22.62
C ARG A 620 -33.72 21.47 -21.91
N VAL A 621 -33.67 21.44 -20.57
CA VAL A 621 -32.97 22.46 -19.78
C VAL A 621 -31.47 22.40 -20.06
N ALA A 622 -30.88 21.20 -20.07
CA ALA A 622 -29.47 21.02 -20.38
C ALA A 622 -29.13 21.50 -21.80
N GLU A 623 -29.98 21.24 -22.80
CA GLU A 623 -29.80 21.74 -24.16
C GLU A 623 -29.87 23.28 -24.22
N ALA A 624 -30.82 23.89 -23.52
CA ALA A 624 -31.00 25.35 -23.51
C ALA A 624 -29.89 26.09 -22.77
N LEU A 625 -29.35 25.50 -21.70
CA LEU A 625 -28.26 26.04 -20.89
C LEU A 625 -26.87 25.60 -21.36
N ASP A 626 -26.79 24.81 -22.44
CA ASP A 626 -25.57 24.15 -22.94
C ASP A 626 -24.81 23.36 -21.85
N ASP A 627 -25.56 22.77 -20.90
CA ASP A 627 -25.01 21.94 -19.83
C ASP A 627 -24.67 20.54 -20.34
N ILE A 628 -23.46 20.44 -20.89
CA ILE A 628 -22.92 19.17 -21.39
C ILE A 628 -22.73 18.13 -20.28
N ARG A 629 -22.50 18.55 -19.02
CA ARG A 629 -22.23 17.61 -17.91
C ARG A 629 -23.47 16.76 -17.67
N THR A 630 -24.62 17.42 -17.56
CA THR A 630 -25.91 16.73 -17.41
C THR A 630 -26.22 15.82 -18.61
N ALA A 631 -25.94 16.28 -19.84
CA ALA A 631 -26.15 15.46 -21.03
C ALA A 631 -25.30 14.18 -21.04
N LEU A 632 -24.05 14.25 -20.57
CA LEU A 632 -23.16 13.09 -20.51
C LEU A 632 -23.59 12.04 -19.49
N VAL A 633 -24.22 12.44 -18.38
CA VAL A 633 -24.79 11.50 -17.40
C VAL A 633 -25.80 10.58 -18.11
N TYR A 634 -26.72 11.16 -18.89
CA TYR A 634 -27.73 10.40 -19.63
C TYR A 634 -27.16 9.52 -20.75
N LEU A 635 -26.14 10.03 -21.44
CA LEU A 635 -25.51 9.29 -22.54
C LEU A 635 -24.69 8.09 -22.06
N ARG A 636 -24.13 8.16 -20.85
CA ARG A 636 -23.27 7.12 -20.29
C ARG A 636 -24.02 6.04 -19.52
N ASP A 637 -25.15 6.38 -18.92
CA ASP A 637 -26.03 5.43 -18.25
C ASP A 637 -27.47 5.49 -18.77
N PRO A 638 -27.75 4.89 -19.95
CA PRO A 638 -29.08 4.84 -20.53
C PRO A 638 -30.08 4.02 -19.70
N SER A 639 -29.61 3.18 -18.77
CA SER A 639 -30.43 2.27 -17.96
C SER A 639 -31.16 2.98 -16.83
N THR A 640 -30.73 4.21 -16.50
CA THR A 640 -31.34 5.00 -15.44
C THR A 640 -32.78 5.42 -15.75
N PHE A 641 -33.21 5.41 -17.01
CA PHE A 641 -34.57 5.82 -17.39
C PHE A 641 -35.06 5.11 -18.68
N ASP A 642 -35.94 4.11 -18.53
CA ASP A 642 -36.39 3.24 -19.64
C ASP A 642 -37.25 3.93 -20.72
N ASP A 643 -37.77 5.15 -20.46
CA ASP A 643 -38.76 5.83 -21.32
C ASP A 643 -38.24 7.13 -22.01
N ILE A 644 -36.96 7.20 -22.38
CA ILE A 644 -36.43 8.35 -23.14
C ILE A 644 -36.89 8.26 -24.61
N ALA A 645 -37.72 9.21 -25.04
CA ALA A 645 -38.16 9.34 -26.43
C ALA A 645 -36.98 9.55 -27.41
N ASP A 646 -37.09 9.00 -28.63
CA ASP A 646 -36.04 9.08 -29.66
C ASP A 646 -35.62 10.52 -30.00
N SER A 647 -36.56 11.47 -29.91
CA SER A 647 -36.28 12.89 -30.13
C SER A 647 -35.36 13.50 -29.05
N ALA A 648 -35.40 12.98 -27.82
CA ALA A 648 -34.50 13.38 -26.75
C ALA A 648 -33.10 12.77 -26.92
N TRP A 649 -33.00 11.53 -27.43
CA TRP A 649 -31.73 10.92 -27.80
C TRP A 649 -31.00 11.69 -28.91
N ILE A 650 -31.73 12.16 -29.92
CA ILE A 650 -31.13 13.02 -30.97
C ILE A 650 -30.58 14.32 -30.39
N LYS A 651 -31.28 14.95 -29.44
CA LYS A 651 -30.80 16.18 -28.79
C LYS A 651 -29.53 15.95 -27.99
N LEU A 652 -29.50 14.90 -27.15
CA LEU A 652 -28.32 14.49 -26.42
C LEU A 652 -27.13 14.22 -27.37
N ALA A 653 -27.38 13.48 -28.46
CA ALA A 653 -26.35 13.19 -29.45
C ALA A 653 -25.80 14.48 -30.10
N ARG A 654 -26.66 15.45 -30.45
CA ARG A 654 -26.22 16.74 -31.00
C ARG A 654 -25.34 17.54 -30.02
N MET A 655 -25.73 17.59 -28.73
CA MET A 655 -24.92 18.24 -27.69
C MET A 655 -23.54 17.58 -27.56
N ALA A 656 -23.50 16.25 -27.54
CA ALA A 656 -22.27 15.48 -27.48
C ALA A 656 -21.38 15.72 -28.71
N VAL A 657 -21.94 15.80 -29.92
CA VAL A 657 -21.18 16.13 -31.14
C VAL A 657 -20.57 17.54 -31.06
N ARG A 658 -21.33 18.55 -30.63
CA ARG A 658 -20.82 19.93 -30.49
C ARG A 658 -19.67 20.02 -29.49
N SER A 659 -19.72 19.19 -28.46
CA SER A 659 -18.74 19.17 -27.37
C SER A 659 -17.62 18.14 -27.54
N GLY A 660 -17.55 17.45 -28.69
CA GLY A 660 -16.48 16.50 -29.01
C GLY A 660 -16.60 15.10 -28.37
N TYR A 661 -17.72 14.77 -27.74
CA TYR A 661 -18.00 13.46 -27.14
C TYR A 661 -18.57 12.49 -28.19
N TYR A 662 -17.74 12.15 -29.18
CA TYR A 662 -18.20 11.38 -30.35
C TYR A 662 -18.62 9.95 -30.01
N GLY A 663 -18.03 9.31 -28.99
CA GLY A 663 -18.41 7.96 -28.59
C GLY A 663 -19.84 7.89 -28.07
N GLU A 664 -20.12 8.75 -27.09
CA GLU A 664 -21.45 8.93 -26.51
C GLU A 664 -22.49 9.34 -27.56
N ALA A 665 -22.12 10.21 -28.51
CA ALA A 665 -23.00 10.58 -29.62
C ALA A 665 -23.31 9.40 -30.56
N ILE A 666 -22.32 8.56 -30.86
CA ILE A 666 -22.48 7.37 -31.70
C ILE A 666 -23.45 6.39 -31.03
N ASP A 667 -23.30 6.14 -29.73
CA ASP A 667 -24.17 5.24 -28.96
C ASP A 667 -25.64 5.71 -29.01
N ALA A 668 -25.86 7.01 -28.81
CA ALA A 668 -27.20 7.60 -28.87
C ALA A 668 -27.84 7.52 -30.28
N TYR A 669 -27.08 7.83 -31.34
CA TYR A 669 -27.59 7.68 -32.70
C TYR A 669 -27.84 6.21 -33.07
N ALA A 670 -26.97 5.30 -32.63
CA ALA A 670 -27.15 3.86 -32.86
C ALA A 670 -28.43 3.33 -32.20
N ARG A 671 -28.75 3.82 -31.00
CA ARG A 671 -30.01 3.50 -30.30
C ARG A 671 -31.24 3.93 -31.11
N VAL A 672 -31.25 5.16 -31.61
CA VAL A 672 -32.34 5.67 -32.47
C VAL A 672 -32.44 4.90 -33.78
N LEU A 673 -31.30 4.49 -34.36
CA LEU A 673 -31.29 3.70 -35.59
C LEU A 673 -31.88 2.29 -35.39
N ASN A 674 -31.59 1.67 -34.25
CA ASN A 674 -32.00 0.30 -33.92
C ASN A 674 -33.37 0.21 -33.24
N SER A 675 -33.95 1.33 -32.80
CA SER A 675 -35.25 1.36 -32.12
C SER A 675 -36.41 1.11 -33.10
N PRO A 676 -37.27 0.09 -32.88
CA PRO A 676 -38.34 -0.28 -33.81
C PRO A 676 -39.47 0.76 -33.91
N SER A 677 -39.63 1.62 -32.91
CA SER A 677 -40.65 2.68 -32.84
C SER A 677 -40.20 4.05 -33.38
N SER A 678 -38.95 4.18 -33.83
CA SER A 678 -38.43 5.48 -34.31
C SER A 678 -39.05 5.97 -35.60
N ASP A 679 -39.33 7.27 -35.63
CA ASP A 679 -39.73 8.02 -36.82
C ASP A 679 -38.71 7.83 -37.96
N PRO A 680 -39.15 7.53 -39.21
CA PRO A 680 -38.28 7.49 -40.39
C PRO A 680 -37.30 8.67 -40.50
N ALA A 681 -37.73 9.90 -40.17
CA ALA A 681 -36.84 11.07 -40.23
C ALA A 681 -35.68 10.99 -39.22
N ALA A 682 -35.96 10.52 -38.00
CA ALA A 682 -34.99 10.33 -36.94
C ALA A 682 -33.94 9.27 -37.30
N ARG A 683 -34.38 8.15 -37.91
CA ARG A 683 -33.46 7.09 -38.39
C ARG A 683 -32.56 7.55 -39.53
N ILE A 684 -33.08 8.34 -40.47
CA ILE A 684 -32.28 8.91 -41.57
C ILE A 684 -31.21 9.85 -41.02
N GLU A 685 -31.57 10.73 -40.10
CA GLU A 685 -30.61 11.61 -39.43
C GLU A 685 -29.52 10.82 -38.70
N ALA A 686 -29.91 9.84 -37.87
CA ALA A 686 -28.98 9.01 -37.10
C ALA A 686 -27.97 8.29 -38.01
N LYS A 687 -28.45 7.66 -39.09
CA LYS A 687 -27.58 6.98 -40.08
C LYS A 687 -26.58 7.95 -40.73
N ARG A 688 -27.03 9.14 -41.12
CA ARG A 688 -26.16 10.17 -41.72
C ARG A 688 -25.10 10.64 -40.74
N GLN A 689 -25.47 10.87 -39.48
CA GLN A 689 -24.55 11.37 -38.46
C GLN A 689 -23.49 10.33 -38.08
N ILE A 690 -23.87 9.05 -37.91
CA ILE A 690 -22.92 7.96 -37.63
C ILE A 690 -21.82 7.89 -38.71
N LEU A 691 -22.21 7.96 -40.00
CA LEU A 691 -21.25 7.96 -41.11
C LEU A 691 -20.29 9.17 -41.05
N GLY A 692 -20.81 10.36 -40.73
CA GLY A 692 -20.01 11.58 -40.58
C GLY A 692 -19.08 11.58 -39.36
N LEU A 693 -19.44 10.86 -38.30
CA LEU A 693 -18.67 10.79 -37.06
C LEU A 693 -17.54 9.77 -37.09
N ARG A 694 -17.58 8.76 -37.98
CA ARG A 694 -16.59 7.67 -38.06
C ARG A 694 -15.15 8.18 -38.13
N SER A 695 -14.85 9.09 -39.07
CA SER A 695 -13.49 9.63 -39.25
C SER A 695 -13.03 10.49 -38.06
N ARG A 696 -13.96 11.21 -37.42
CA ARG A 696 -13.69 12.03 -36.23
C ARG A 696 -13.44 11.18 -35.00
N ALA A 697 -14.20 10.10 -34.81
CA ALA A 697 -14.04 9.15 -33.71
C ALA A 697 -12.71 8.37 -33.84
N ILE A 698 -12.32 7.96 -35.06
CA ILE A 698 -11.00 7.34 -35.30
C ILE A 698 -9.87 8.31 -34.97
N ARG A 699 -9.98 9.59 -35.38
CA ARG A 699 -9.00 10.62 -35.02
C ARG A 699 -8.90 10.80 -33.51
N LEU A 700 -10.04 10.90 -32.82
CA LEU A 700 -10.08 11.02 -31.37
C LEU A 700 -9.47 9.80 -30.66
N ALA A 701 -9.70 8.59 -31.18
CA ALA A 701 -9.06 7.39 -30.66
C ALA A 701 -7.54 7.41 -30.84
N ARG A 702 -7.04 7.91 -31.98
CA ARG A 702 -5.60 8.11 -32.21
C ARG A 702 -5.02 9.14 -31.23
N ASP A 703 -5.72 10.24 -30.98
CA ASP A 703 -5.27 11.28 -30.05
C ASP A 703 -5.31 10.80 -28.60
N ALA A 704 -6.35 10.07 -28.18
CA ALA A 704 -6.41 9.41 -26.87
C ALA A 704 -5.28 8.40 -26.69
N HIS A 705 -4.99 7.59 -27.72
CA HIS A 705 -3.87 6.66 -27.69
C HIS A 705 -2.52 7.37 -27.55
N ARG A 706 -2.30 8.48 -28.26
CA ARG A 706 -1.10 9.32 -28.13
C ARG A 706 -0.97 9.96 -26.76
N ALA A 707 -2.10 10.37 -26.16
CA ALA A 707 -2.16 10.87 -24.79
C ALA A 707 -1.98 9.76 -23.73
N GLY A 708 -1.90 8.49 -24.13
CA GLY A 708 -1.72 7.34 -23.25
C GLY A 708 -3.02 6.75 -22.68
N ASP A 709 -4.18 7.25 -23.07
CA ASP A 709 -5.49 6.76 -22.67
C ASP A 709 -5.96 5.62 -23.61
N HIS A 710 -5.36 4.45 -23.40
CA HIS A 710 -5.57 3.27 -24.25
C HIS A 710 -6.98 2.69 -24.12
N GLU A 711 -7.59 2.74 -22.93
CA GLU A 711 -8.92 2.21 -22.68
C GLU A 711 -9.98 3.06 -23.39
N ARG A 712 -9.88 4.40 -23.31
CA ARG A 712 -10.77 5.29 -24.06
C ARG A 712 -10.61 5.13 -25.57
N ALA A 713 -9.37 5.01 -26.05
CA ALA A 713 -9.11 4.75 -27.47
C ALA A 713 -9.76 3.44 -27.91
N TRP A 714 -9.60 2.37 -27.13
CA TRP A 714 -10.17 1.07 -27.43
C TRP A 714 -11.70 1.09 -27.40
N ALA A 715 -12.31 1.69 -26.38
CA ALA A 715 -13.77 1.79 -26.24
C ALA A 715 -14.41 2.52 -27.44
N LEU A 716 -13.78 3.59 -27.94
CA LEU A 716 -14.25 4.28 -29.16
C LEU A 716 -14.18 3.38 -30.40
N LEU A 717 -13.10 2.61 -30.54
CA LEU A 717 -12.93 1.68 -31.66
C LEU A 717 -13.88 0.48 -31.56
N GLU A 718 -14.15 -0.02 -30.35
CA GLU A 718 -15.14 -1.07 -30.05
C GLU A 718 -16.53 -0.66 -30.53
N ARG A 719 -16.98 0.55 -30.16
CA ARG A 719 -18.27 1.11 -30.60
C ARG A 719 -18.39 1.16 -32.12
N LEU A 720 -17.33 1.60 -32.81
CA LEU A 720 -17.32 1.64 -34.26
C LEU A 720 -17.33 0.23 -34.89
N GLN A 721 -16.66 -0.74 -34.27
CA GLN A 721 -16.64 -2.13 -34.75
C GLN A 721 -18.00 -2.82 -34.56
N GLN A 722 -18.74 -2.51 -33.48
CA GLN A 722 -20.09 -3.04 -33.28
C GLN A 722 -21.07 -2.58 -34.38
N LEU A 723 -20.87 -1.39 -34.92
CA LEU A 723 -21.70 -0.84 -36.01
C LEU A 723 -21.30 -1.37 -37.40
N ASP A 724 -20.02 -1.67 -37.59
CA ASP A 724 -19.45 -2.18 -38.84
C ASP A 724 -18.35 -3.20 -38.52
N PRO A 725 -18.72 -4.49 -38.31
CA PRO A 725 -17.77 -5.54 -37.89
C PRO A 725 -16.61 -5.76 -38.86
N ASP A 726 -16.84 -5.52 -40.16
CA ASP A 726 -15.87 -5.74 -41.25
C ASP A 726 -14.96 -4.52 -41.51
N ASN A 727 -15.02 -3.51 -40.65
CA ASN A 727 -14.24 -2.29 -40.78
C ASN A 727 -12.73 -2.53 -40.57
N LYS A 728 -12.00 -2.65 -41.69
CA LYS A 728 -10.56 -2.86 -41.70
C LYS A 728 -9.77 -1.72 -41.03
N GLU A 729 -10.22 -0.47 -41.11
CA GLU A 729 -9.53 0.66 -40.50
C GLU A 729 -9.58 0.59 -38.97
N VAL A 730 -10.75 0.28 -38.40
CA VAL A 730 -10.90 0.09 -36.94
C VAL A 730 -10.05 -1.07 -36.43
N SER A 731 -10.03 -2.18 -37.18
CA SER A 731 -9.19 -3.34 -36.85
C SER A 731 -7.70 -2.99 -36.85
N GLN A 732 -7.24 -2.13 -37.77
CA GLN A 732 -5.85 -1.66 -37.80
C GLN A 732 -5.53 -0.74 -36.62
N GLU A 733 -6.43 0.15 -36.23
CA GLU A 733 -6.22 1.02 -35.07
C GLU A 733 -6.21 0.24 -33.75
N LYS A 734 -7.09 -0.76 -33.57
CA LYS A 734 -7.03 -1.65 -32.40
C LYS A 734 -5.67 -2.35 -32.30
N LYS A 735 -5.13 -2.86 -33.41
CA LYS A 735 -3.76 -3.42 -33.46
C LYS A 735 -2.70 -2.41 -33.05
N ARG A 736 -2.82 -1.13 -33.44
CA ARG A 736 -1.88 -0.06 -33.03
C ARG A 736 -1.94 0.20 -31.52
N VAL A 737 -3.13 0.24 -30.93
CA VAL A 737 -3.30 0.39 -29.48
C VAL A 737 -2.60 -0.74 -28.73
N LEU A 738 -2.83 -2.00 -29.13
CA LEU A 738 -2.14 -3.16 -28.54
C LEU A 738 -0.62 -3.09 -28.73
N THR A 739 -0.16 -2.74 -29.93
CA THR A 739 1.28 -2.61 -30.21
C THR A 739 1.93 -1.57 -29.28
N GLY A 740 1.27 -0.43 -29.05
CA GLY A 740 1.75 0.58 -28.10
C GLY A 740 1.80 0.07 -26.66
N LEU A 741 0.80 -0.71 -26.23
CA LEU A 741 0.80 -1.36 -24.91
C LEU A 741 1.90 -2.42 -24.79
N HIS A 742 2.14 -3.22 -25.84
CA HIS A 742 3.22 -4.22 -25.88
C HIS A 742 4.59 -3.56 -25.78
N VAL A 743 4.81 -2.42 -26.45
CA VAL A 743 6.03 -1.62 -26.31
C VAL A 743 6.18 -1.12 -24.88
N LYS A 744 5.09 -0.63 -24.26
CA LYS A 744 5.11 -0.23 -22.85
C LYS A 744 5.52 -1.38 -21.92
N VAL A 745 4.94 -2.58 -22.08
CA VAL A 745 5.32 -3.77 -21.30
C VAL A 745 6.82 -4.06 -21.44
N LYS A 746 7.37 -3.96 -22.66
CA LYS A 746 8.80 -4.18 -22.91
C LYS A 746 9.69 -3.10 -22.32
N SER A 747 9.20 -1.86 -22.22
CA SER A 747 9.93 -0.73 -21.65
C SER A 747 9.86 -0.61 -20.12
N LEU A 748 8.99 -1.40 -19.47
CA LEU A 748 8.91 -1.41 -18.01
C LEU A 748 10.25 -1.84 -17.40
N ASP A 749 10.68 -1.12 -16.38
CA ASP A 749 11.85 -1.52 -15.58
C ASP A 749 11.63 -2.94 -15.02
N ALA A 750 12.72 -3.68 -14.88
CA ALA A 750 12.72 -5.04 -14.36
C ALA A 750 12.14 -5.14 -12.94
N THR A 751 12.11 -4.02 -12.20
CA THR A 751 11.58 -3.90 -10.84
C THR A 751 10.13 -3.43 -10.74
N SER A 752 9.48 -3.08 -11.85
CA SER A 752 8.10 -2.56 -11.87
C SER A 752 7.06 -3.67 -11.96
N ASP A 753 7.10 -4.64 -11.04
CA ASP A 753 6.28 -5.86 -11.14
C ASP A 753 4.77 -5.61 -10.96
N ALA A 754 4.39 -4.65 -10.10
CA ALA A 754 2.99 -4.24 -9.95
C ALA A 754 2.45 -3.51 -11.19
N ASP A 755 3.27 -2.64 -11.80
CA ASP A 755 2.89 -1.96 -13.06
C ASP A 755 2.81 -2.97 -14.21
N ARG A 756 3.69 -3.99 -14.22
CA ARG A 756 3.64 -5.09 -15.18
C ARG A 756 2.35 -5.90 -15.05
N LEU A 757 1.94 -6.21 -13.81
CA LEU A 757 0.65 -6.84 -13.55
C LEU A 757 -0.49 -5.97 -14.08
N SER A 758 -0.55 -4.71 -13.66
CA SER A 758 -1.62 -3.77 -14.05
C SER A 758 -1.69 -3.57 -15.57
N LEU A 759 -0.56 -3.44 -16.25
CA LEU A 759 -0.51 -3.28 -17.71
C LEU A 759 -0.90 -4.58 -18.42
N GLY A 760 -0.48 -5.73 -17.89
CA GLY A 760 -0.92 -7.04 -18.36
C GLY A 760 -2.44 -7.21 -18.23
N GLU A 761 -3.01 -6.92 -17.07
CA GLU A 761 -4.45 -6.93 -16.83
C GLU A 761 -5.19 -5.94 -17.73
N THR A 762 -4.63 -4.75 -17.97
CA THR A 762 -5.19 -3.77 -18.91
C THR A 762 -5.26 -4.37 -20.31
N ILE A 763 -4.19 -4.99 -20.80
CA ILE A 763 -4.19 -5.67 -22.10
C ILE A 763 -5.27 -6.77 -22.12
N LEU A 764 -5.40 -7.56 -21.06
CA LEU A 764 -6.39 -8.64 -20.97
C LEU A 764 -7.83 -8.13 -20.90
N ARG A 765 -8.08 -6.95 -20.33
CA ARG A 765 -9.40 -6.30 -20.42
C ARG A 765 -9.75 -5.94 -21.86
N LEU A 766 -8.78 -5.48 -22.65
CA LEU A 766 -8.98 -5.10 -24.05
C LEU A 766 -9.01 -6.32 -25.00
N ALA A 767 -8.15 -7.30 -24.74
CA ALA A 767 -7.94 -8.51 -25.52
C ALA A 767 -7.66 -9.70 -24.58
N PRO A 768 -8.68 -10.42 -24.11
CA PRO A 768 -8.57 -11.48 -23.09
C PRO A 768 -7.60 -12.61 -23.43
N GLU A 769 -7.36 -12.82 -24.72
CA GLU A 769 -6.58 -13.93 -25.26
C GLU A 769 -5.16 -13.52 -25.70
N ASP A 770 -4.75 -12.27 -25.43
CA ASP A 770 -3.44 -11.76 -25.84
C ASP A 770 -2.30 -12.44 -25.06
N ALA A 771 -1.41 -13.13 -25.77
CA ALA A 771 -0.32 -13.89 -25.18
C ALA A 771 0.70 -13.01 -24.43
N ILE A 772 0.91 -11.76 -24.87
CA ILE A 772 1.83 -10.82 -24.21
C ILE A 772 1.20 -10.32 -22.91
N GLY A 773 -0.09 -9.95 -22.94
CA GLY A 773 -0.87 -9.59 -21.76
C GLY A 773 -0.92 -10.70 -20.72
N LEU A 774 -1.20 -11.94 -21.14
CA LEU A 774 -1.24 -13.11 -20.26
C LEU A 774 0.12 -13.35 -19.59
N LYS A 775 1.22 -13.29 -20.36
CA LYS A 775 2.58 -13.46 -19.81
C LYS A 775 2.94 -12.33 -18.85
N ALA A 776 2.60 -11.08 -19.17
CA ALA A 776 2.87 -9.93 -18.32
C ALA A 776 2.10 -10.01 -17.00
N ALA A 777 0.79 -10.30 -17.05
CA ALA A 777 -0.06 -10.47 -15.88
C ALA A 777 0.39 -11.66 -15.02
N ALA A 778 0.68 -12.82 -15.63
CA ALA A 778 1.16 -13.99 -14.90
C ALA A 778 2.49 -13.72 -14.17
N THR A 779 3.45 -13.09 -14.86
CA THR A 779 4.75 -12.75 -14.27
C THR A 779 4.60 -11.71 -13.16
N GLY A 780 3.83 -10.64 -13.40
CA GLY A 780 3.60 -9.58 -12.42
C GLY A 780 2.87 -10.10 -11.17
N ALA A 781 1.83 -10.92 -11.33
CA ALA A 781 1.11 -11.55 -10.22
C ALA A 781 2.03 -12.47 -9.41
N MET A 782 2.87 -13.26 -10.08
CA MET A 782 3.79 -14.19 -9.41
C MET A 782 4.85 -13.45 -8.58
N ARG A 783 5.43 -12.38 -9.13
CA ARG A 783 6.45 -11.56 -8.45
C ARG A 783 5.87 -10.65 -7.36
N THR A 784 4.58 -10.36 -7.40
CA THR A 784 3.85 -9.68 -6.33
C THR A 784 3.19 -10.66 -5.33
N HIS A 785 3.61 -11.93 -5.36
CA HIS A 785 3.16 -13.01 -4.47
C HIS A 785 1.66 -13.32 -4.54
N ARG A 786 0.97 -12.90 -5.61
CA ARG A 786 -0.44 -13.22 -5.90
C ARG A 786 -0.54 -14.55 -6.65
N PHE A 787 -0.10 -15.62 -6.00
CA PHE A 787 0.07 -16.93 -6.65
C PHE A 787 -1.22 -17.53 -7.22
N ASP A 788 -2.38 -17.30 -6.58
CA ASP A 788 -3.68 -17.74 -7.11
C ASP A 788 -4.05 -17.05 -8.43
N GLN A 789 -3.77 -15.75 -8.56
CA GLN A 789 -4.01 -15.00 -9.80
C GLN A 789 -3.00 -15.42 -10.87
N ALA A 790 -1.72 -15.51 -10.50
CA ALA A 790 -0.66 -15.95 -11.40
C ALA A 790 -0.95 -17.32 -12.00
N LEU A 791 -1.45 -18.27 -11.20
CA LEU A 791 -1.82 -19.61 -11.64
C LEU A 791 -2.88 -19.56 -12.75
N LYS A 792 -3.93 -18.75 -12.60
CA LYS A 792 -4.98 -18.59 -13.62
C LYS A 792 -4.41 -18.07 -14.93
N TYR A 793 -3.55 -17.06 -14.88
CA TYR A 793 -2.92 -16.49 -16.09
C TYR A 793 -1.96 -17.47 -16.76
N TRP A 794 -1.12 -18.19 -16.00
CA TRP A 794 -0.23 -19.21 -16.55
C TRP A 794 -1.01 -20.35 -17.24
N GLN A 795 -2.11 -20.81 -16.64
CA GLN A 795 -2.98 -21.83 -17.22
C GLN A 795 -3.63 -21.34 -18.52
N ALA A 796 -4.09 -20.08 -18.57
CA ALA A 796 -4.64 -19.48 -19.78
C ALA A 796 -3.59 -19.29 -20.89
N LEU A 797 -2.34 -18.98 -20.52
CA LEU A 797 -1.23 -18.83 -21.47
C LEU A 797 -0.76 -20.17 -22.06
N ARG A 798 -0.79 -21.24 -21.26
CA ARG A 798 -0.25 -22.57 -21.61
C ARG A 798 -0.64 -23.08 -23.02
N PRO A 799 -1.93 -23.14 -23.43
CA PRO A 799 -2.30 -23.65 -24.75
C PRO A 799 -1.90 -22.72 -25.93
N ARG A 800 -1.44 -21.50 -25.64
CA ARG A 800 -1.10 -20.46 -26.63
C ARG A 800 0.41 -20.24 -26.75
N ALA A 801 1.20 -20.88 -25.89
CA ALA A 801 2.64 -20.70 -25.85
C ALA A 801 3.35 -21.63 -26.83
N ALA A 802 4.40 -21.12 -27.47
CA ALA A 802 5.27 -21.93 -28.32
C ALA A 802 6.07 -23.00 -27.55
N SER A 803 6.20 -22.87 -26.23
CA SER A 803 6.93 -23.80 -25.36
C SER A 803 6.19 -23.98 -24.02
N PRO A 804 5.16 -24.84 -23.96
CA PRO A 804 4.35 -25.07 -22.76
C PRO A 804 5.15 -25.59 -21.55
N GLU A 805 6.26 -26.28 -21.78
CA GLU A 805 7.11 -26.88 -20.74
C GLU A 805 7.73 -25.80 -19.84
N LEU A 806 8.03 -24.62 -20.41
CA LEU A 806 8.55 -23.47 -19.66
C LEU A 806 7.47 -22.85 -18.75
N ILE A 807 6.19 -23.10 -19.03
CA ILE A 807 5.05 -22.60 -18.23
C ILE A 807 4.71 -23.59 -17.11
N ASP A 808 4.84 -24.90 -17.38
CA ASP A 808 4.50 -25.95 -16.41
C ASP A 808 5.31 -25.82 -15.10
N GLY A 809 6.57 -25.41 -15.19
CA GLY A 809 7.39 -25.09 -14.01
C GLY A 809 6.84 -23.95 -13.14
N ASN A 810 6.30 -22.90 -13.76
CA ASN A 810 5.70 -21.77 -13.04
C ASN A 810 4.33 -22.12 -12.46
N ILE A 811 3.53 -22.92 -13.17
CA ILE A 811 2.27 -23.48 -12.66
C ILE A 811 2.52 -24.30 -11.39
N GLN A 812 3.51 -25.20 -11.41
CA GLN A 812 3.83 -26.05 -10.28
C GLN A 812 4.31 -25.25 -9.05
N LYS A 813 5.12 -24.20 -9.26
CA LYS A 813 5.55 -23.30 -8.18
C LYS A 813 4.39 -22.55 -7.55
N CYS A 814 3.47 -22.01 -8.36
CA CYS A 814 2.29 -21.33 -7.83
C CYS A 814 1.51 -22.26 -6.90
N ARG A 815 1.31 -23.54 -7.29
CA ARG A 815 0.67 -24.54 -6.43
C ARG A 815 1.41 -24.76 -5.11
N ILE A 816 2.74 -24.94 -5.16
CA ILE A 816 3.57 -25.13 -3.96
C ILE A 816 3.42 -23.93 -2.99
N PHE A 817 3.47 -22.70 -3.51
CA PHE A 817 3.34 -21.51 -2.66
C PHE A 817 1.93 -21.34 -2.09
N ILE A 818 0.89 -21.64 -2.87
CA ILE A 818 -0.51 -21.65 -2.39
C ILE A 818 -0.68 -22.68 -1.26
N ASP A 819 -0.13 -23.89 -1.43
CA ASP A 819 -0.23 -24.95 -0.41
C ASP A 819 0.54 -24.60 0.87
N ARG A 820 1.72 -23.97 0.74
CA ARG A 820 2.48 -23.46 1.90
C ARG A 820 1.72 -22.38 2.66
N ALA A 821 1.12 -21.42 1.95
CA ALA A 821 0.33 -20.35 2.58
C ALA A 821 -0.87 -20.93 3.35
N LYS A 822 -1.55 -21.94 2.79
CA LYS A 822 -2.65 -22.65 3.48
C LYS A 822 -2.19 -23.36 4.75
N ARG A 823 -1.05 -24.05 4.71
CA ARG A 823 -0.48 -24.72 5.90
C ARG A 823 -0.08 -23.73 6.98
N LYS A 824 0.53 -22.59 6.61
CA LYS A 824 0.89 -21.52 7.56
C LYS A 824 -0.32 -20.86 8.22
N LYS A 825 -1.49 -20.87 7.56
CA LYS A 825 -2.75 -20.36 8.14
C LYS A 825 -3.43 -21.37 9.07
N ALA A 826 -3.11 -22.66 8.93
CA ALA A 826 -3.71 -23.75 9.70
C ALA A 826 -2.88 -24.13 10.94
N ALA A 827 -1.59 -23.79 10.95
CA ALA A 827 -0.70 -23.82 12.11
C ALA A 827 -0.74 -22.45 12.80
#